data_AF-A0A942C9V8-F1
#
_entry.id   AF-A0A942C9V8-F1
#
_cell.length_a   1.000
_cell.length_b   1.000
_cell.length_c   1.000
_cell.angle_alpha   90.00
_cell.angle_beta   90.00
_cell.angle_gamma   90.00
#
_symmetry.space_group_name_H-M   'P 1'
#
loop_
_entity.id
_entity.type
_entity.pdbx_description
1 polymer ?
#
loop_
_entity_poly.entity_id
_entity_poly.type
_entity_poly.pdbx_seq_one_letter_code
_entity_poly.pdbx_strand_id
1 'polypeptide(L)'
;MRTEHFRITRNRCESLRDALCGLRGIVFSALLVVSCLNVTVRAQEQMRPAALDALTIERLAAVGRLWGAVKFFHPYLAYQDIDWDDALVKTIPQIKTARTPDEYRQAVNRMLQVLDDPTTVVVSVSESNVASAPTTAAKDPVYFRVLEDYVLVNAAAWATAMATQEKERSATAYPQMMAAIGKAKGVIWDCRYKGVATPEEYLKQFLQEFLSLFVQGNILLGTERYRVHNGYASQLDDFGYSSAFVTRASRILAGKAESKKPLAVITDERTPNLIFLLSGLQAAGAKIIQIGKHDEIPRTSTHEMLLADGVRVRFRTTEFIHPNGSLLFQPDVHLPDQAVSESAVMAAVSAAWASPGRAKTTASPPPIIRNVLDNPYSQMAFPSDEYRLLALFRFWNVIHYFFPYKHLTDKPWETVLTEFIPRFLENKTQLDYEMTVAEMVARLQDTHGFVRLKALDAHLGEFAPPLSLRVATGKLTVAHLLDETAMQVAGVKSGDVIVAIDGEPTEKRIAYLAGFYALSTPQAAYRDVYPVALRGAKDTKARLLIEAVDGQRRVVELLRTASWRTVAAVPPRKTPIYQVLANGYGYIDLARLPRADAQKAMDAVLNTPGLIFDMRGYPKSTAWEIGPRLSVKKNFPVTQIRVPFRAATDFDSVDLSSGKYAYSFEQEMPVVTGATYKGKVVMLINEQAFSQSEHTCLFFEAATDVTFIGSPTVGANGGITNLVLPGGNYVYFTGGDVRHIDGRQLQRVGIQPHIKVEPTPQGIREERDEVLEAGIRYLDSTLKKSTSAR
;
A
#
# COMPACT_ATOMS: atom_id res chain seq x y z
N MET A 1 -42.71 25.91 95.82
CA MET A 1 -43.34 24.96 94.89
C MET A 1 -42.53 24.93 93.60
N ARG A 2 -42.31 23.72 93.08
CA ARG A 2 -41.98 23.35 91.68
C ARG A 2 -40.60 23.67 91.08
N THR A 3 -39.96 22.56 90.65
CA THR A 3 -39.24 22.28 89.39
C THR A 3 -38.11 23.20 88.91
N GLU A 4 -36.90 22.65 88.70
CA GLU A 4 -36.31 22.34 87.37
C GLU A 4 -34.80 22.01 87.42
N HIS A 5 -34.39 21.13 86.49
CA HIS A 5 -33.13 21.09 85.72
C HIS A 5 -31.80 20.48 86.25
N PHE A 6 -31.39 19.43 85.51
CA PHE A 6 -30.05 18.98 85.07
C PHE A 6 -29.01 18.41 86.05
N ARG A 7 -28.61 17.14 85.83
CA ARG A 7 -27.27 16.82 85.24
C ARG A 7 -27.08 15.35 84.86
N ILE A 8 -26.59 15.19 83.63
CA ILE A 8 -26.04 14.01 82.96
C ILE A 8 -24.55 13.89 83.31
N THR A 9 -24.06 12.68 83.62
CA THR A 9 -22.78 12.08 83.13
C THR A 9 -22.43 10.79 83.88
N ARG A 10 -22.73 9.61 83.31
CA ARG A 10 -22.08 8.34 83.72
C ARG A 10 -22.01 7.22 82.67
N ASN A 11 -22.12 7.52 81.36
CA ASN A 11 -21.98 6.52 80.29
C ASN A 11 -20.90 6.90 79.25
N ARG A 12 -19.63 6.99 79.64
CA ARG A 12 -18.53 7.28 78.68
C ARG A 12 -17.16 6.63 78.98
N CYS A 13 -17.10 5.52 79.71
CA CYS A 13 -15.82 4.81 79.96
C CYS A 13 -15.77 3.34 79.51
N GLU A 14 -16.87 2.72 79.05
CA GLU A 14 -16.83 1.33 78.55
C GLU A 14 -16.73 1.24 77.02
N SER A 15 -17.02 2.31 76.25
CA SER A 15 -16.99 2.27 74.77
C SER A 15 -15.60 2.44 74.13
N LEU A 16 -14.54 2.70 74.90
CA LEU A 16 -13.20 3.01 74.36
C LEU A 16 -12.24 1.82 74.36
N ARG A 17 -12.47 0.78 75.17
CA ARG A 17 -11.65 -0.44 75.17
C ARG A 17 -12.00 -1.38 74.01
N ASP A 18 -13.29 -1.50 73.67
CA ASP A 18 -13.72 -2.35 72.54
C ASP A 18 -13.41 -1.74 71.17
N ALA A 19 -13.38 -0.40 71.07
CA ALA A 19 -12.98 0.30 69.85
C ALA A 19 -11.48 0.12 69.51
N LEU A 20 -10.61 -0.02 70.52
CA LEU A 20 -9.16 -0.16 70.33
C LEU A 20 -8.72 -1.60 69.98
N CYS A 21 -9.46 -2.63 70.42
CA CYS A 21 -9.24 -4.02 69.98
C CYS A 21 -9.76 -4.26 68.55
N GLY A 22 -10.90 -3.68 68.18
CA GLY A 22 -11.45 -3.76 66.82
C GLY A 22 -10.57 -3.07 65.77
N LEU A 23 -10.00 -1.89 66.09
CA LEU A 23 -9.10 -1.19 65.16
C LEU A 23 -7.77 -1.94 64.94
N ARG A 24 -7.21 -2.60 65.96
CA ARG A 24 -5.99 -3.40 65.78
C ARG A 24 -6.22 -4.64 64.92
N GLY A 25 -7.36 -5.30 65.04
CA GLY A 25 -7.75 -6.43 64.18
C GLY A 25 -7.97 -6.00 62.73
N ILE A 26 -8.69 -4.89 62.50
CA ILE A 26 -8.99 -4.38 61.15
C ILE A 26 -7.72 -3.87 60.45
N VAL A 27 -6.80 -3.22 61.17
CA VAL A 27 -5.53 -2.74 60.60
C VAL A 27 -4.58 -3.91 60.29
N PHE A 28 -4.52 -4.95 61.13
CA PHE A 28 -3.72 -6.15 60.84
C PHE A 28 -4.30 -6.96 59.66
N SER A 29 -5.63 -7.10 59.57
CA SER A 29 -6.30 -7.75 58.44
C SER A 29 -6.16 -6.93 57.15
N ALA A 30 -6.22 -5.60 57.21
CA ALA A 30 -6.00 -4.73 56.04
C ALA A 30 -4.54 -4.78 55.56
N LEU A 31 -3.56 -4.81 56.47
CA LEU A 31 -2.14 -4.97 56.12
C LEU A 31 -1.82 -6.37 55.55
N LEU A 32 -2.44 -7.43 56.07
CA LEU A 32 -2.32 -8.79 55.50
C LEU A 32 -3.02 -8.91 54.15
N VAL A 33 -4.18 -8.28 53.95
CA VAL A 33 -4.88 -8.27 52.65
C VAL A 33 -4.12 -7.44 51.62
N VAL A 34 -3.55 -6.29 51.99
CA VAL A 34 -2.70 -5.47 51.09
C VAL A 34 -1.36 -6.16 50.78
N SER A 35 -0.76 -6.88 51.75
CA SER A 35 0.46 -7.65 51.51
C SER A 35 0.19 -8.91 50.67
N CYS A 36 -0.93 -9.61 50.89
CA CYS A 36 -1.37 -10.73 50.05
C CYS A 36 -1.83 -10.29 48.66
N LEU A 37 -2.45 -9.10 48.51
CA LEU A 37 -2.76 -8.48 47.22
C LEU A 37 -1.48 -8.05 46.49
N ASN A 38 -0.48 -7.51 47.18
CA ASN A 38 0.80 -7.15 46.55
C ASN A 38 1.64 -8.39 46.19
N VAL A 39 1.55 -9.48 46.96
CA VAL A 39 2.20 -10.76 46.63
C VAL A 39 1.47 -11.50 45.51
N THR A 40 0.13 -11.43 45.44
CA THR A 40 -0.65 -12.01 44.32
C THR A 40 -0.57 -11.18 43.04
N VAL A 41 -0.50 -9.85 43.12
CA VAL A 41 -0.24 -8.97 41.97
C VAL A 41 1.19 -9.14 41.45
N ARG A 42 2.21 -9.27 42.32
CA ARG A 42 3.58 -9.61 41.89
C ARG A 42 3.71 -11.03 41.35
N ALA A 43 2.98 -12.00 41.90
CA ALA A 43 2.95 -13.36 41.38
C ALA A 43 2.18 -13.48 40.06
N GLN A 44 1.15 -12.65 39.84
CA GLN A 44 0.46 -12.53 38.54
C GLN A 44 1.26 -11.72 37.51
N GLU A 45 2.08 -10.75 37.93
CA GLU A 45 3.06 -10.08 37.05
C GLU A 45 4.20 -11.03 36.64
N GLN A 46 4.61 -11.95 37.52
CA GLN A 46 5.64 -12.97 37.23
C GLN A 46 5.15 -14.14 36.36
N MET A 47 3.85 -14.27 36.11
CA MET A 47 3.28 -15.31 35.22
C MET A 47 2.73 -14.77 33.89
N ARG A 48 2.87 -13.47 33.61
CA ARG A 48 2.74 -12.99 32.23
C ARG A 48 4.00 -13.42 31.47
N PRO A 49 3.91 -14.02 30.27
CA PRO A 49 5.08 -14.07 29.40
C PRO A 49 5.63 -12.64 29.30
N ALA A 50 6.92 -12.47 29.58
CA ALA A 50 7.54 -11.15 29.59
C ALA A 50 7.11 -10.41 28.32
N ALA A 51 6.42 -9.28 28.50
CA ALA A 51 6.02 -8.44 27.37
C ALA A 51 7.27 -8.20 26.52
N LEU A 52 7.16 -8.38 25.21
CA LEU A 52 8.28 -8.17 24.30
C LEU A 52 8.86 -6.78 24.59
N ASP A 53 10.16 -6.69 24.81
CA ASP A 53 10.79 -5.40 25.03
C ASP A 53 10.70 -4.55 23.75
N ALA A 54 10.72 -3.23 23.92
CA ALA A 54 10.54 -2.29 22.82
C ALA A 54 11.57 -2.47 21.70
N LEU A 55 12.80 -2.86 22.02
CA LEU A 55 13.86 -3.10 21.04
C LEU A 55 13.57 -4.33 20.19
N THR A 56 13.07 -5.42 20.78
CA THR A 56 12.65 -6.60 20.02
C THR A 56 11.50 -6.26 19.05
N ILE A 57 10.54 -5.44 19.48
CA ILE A 57 9.46 -4.96 18.60
C ILE A 57 10.03 -4.13 17.44
N GLU A 58 10.96 -3.21 17.72
CA GLU A 58 11.61 -2.38 16.71
C GLU A 58 12.40 -3.23 15.69
N ARG A 59 13.16 -4.21 16.17
CA ARG A 59 13.90 -5.17 15.32
C ARG A 59 12.99 -5.95 14.39
N LEU A 60 11.87 -6.48 14.91
CA LEU A 60 10.86 -7.19 14.11
C LEU A 60 10.21 -6.26 13.09
N ALA A 61 9.85 -5.04 13.47
CA ALA A 61 9.29 -4.05 12.55
C ALA A 61 10.28 -3.70 11.43
N ALA A 62 11.56 -3.49 11.75
CA ALA A 62 12.60 -3.19 10.77
C ALA A 62 12.82 -4.34 9.77
N VAL A 63 12.83 -5.59 10.25
CA VAL A 63 12.90 -6.77 9.37
C VAL A 63 11.65 -6.91 8.52
N GLY A 64 10.46 -6.63 9.07
CA GLY A 64 9.22 -6.62 8.31
C GLY A 64 9.23 -5.61 7.15
N ARG A 65 9.79 -4.41 7.36
CA ARG A 65 9.98 -3.41 6.29
C ARG A 65 10.98 -3.88 5.24
N LEU A 66 12.14 -4.40 5.68
CA LEU A 66 13.16 -4.94 4.77
C LEU A 66 12.59 -6.05 3.89
N TRP A 67 11.86 -7.00 4.50
CA TRP A 67 11.23 -8.10 3.77
C TRP A 67 10.35 -7.60 2.63
N GLY A 68 9.52 -6.57 2.88
CA GLY A 68 8.64 -6.04 1.84
C GLY A 68 9.36 -5.24 0.77
N ALA A 69 10.36 -4.43 1.15
CA ALA A 69 11.19 -3.72 0.19
C ALA A 69 11.88 -4.70 -0.78
N VAL A 70 12.47 -5.78 -0.26
CA VAL A 70 13.07 -6.84 -1.07
C VAL A 70 12.00 -7.56 -1.90
N LYS A 71 10.85 -7.95 -1.32
CA LYS A 71 9.76 -8.66 -2.01
C LYS A 71 9.31 -7.95 -3.29
N PHE A 72 9.10 -6.64 -3.20
CA PHE A 72 8.58 -5.86 -4.31
C PHE A 72 9.67 -5.36 -5.26
N PHE A 73 10.86 -5.01 -4.78
CA PHE A 73 11.83 -4.30 -5.61
C PHE A 73 13.08 -5.09 -5.99
N HIS A 74 13.37 -6.21 -5.32
CA HIS A 74 14.47 -7.08 -5.72
C HIS A 74 14.12 -7.82 -7.03
N PRO A 75 14.96 -7.74 -8.07
CA PRO A 75 14.64 -8.30 -9.38
C PRO A 75 14.49 -9.83 -9.38
N TYR A 76 15.31 -10.56 -8.61
CA TYR A 76 15.26 -12.03 -8.60
C TYR A 76 13.90 -12.58 -8.15
N LEU A 77 13.23 -11.91 -7.22
CA LEU A 77 11.90 -12.33 -6.74
C LEU A 77 10.78 -12.13 -7.78
N ALA A 78 11.08 -11.53 -8.94
CA ALA A 78 10.11 -11.40 -10.01
C ALA A 78 10.06 -12.64 -10.92
N TYR A 79 11.08 -13.50 -10.92
CA TYR A 79 11.17 -14.59 -11.89
C TYR A 79 11.90 -15.85 -11.40
N GLN A 80 12.72 -15.76 -10.35
CA GLN A 80 13.34 -16.92 -9.72
C GLN A 80 12.37 -17.58 -8.73
N ASP A 81 12.56 -18.88 -8.53
CA ASP A 81 11.76 -19.67 -7.59
C ASP A 81 12.40 -19.61 -6.19
N ILE A 82 12.13 -18.51 -5.48
CA ILE A 82 12.67 -18.24 -4.14
C ILE A 82 11.50 -18.09 -3.17
N ASP A 83 11.44 -18.94 -2.15
CA ASP A 83 10.45 -18.84 -1.07
C ASP A 83 10.87 -17.75 -0.07
N TRP A 84 10.56 -16.51 -0.43
CA TRP A 84 10.90 -15.33 0.38
C TRP A 84 10.10 -15.23 1.68
N ASP A 85 8.95 -15.90 1.75
CA ASP A 85 8.12 -15.93 2.94
C ASP A 85 8.70 -16.89 3.98
N ASP A 86 9.18 -18.07 3.55
CA ASP A 86 9.89 -19.03 4.40
C ASP A 86 11.19 -18.44 4.97
N ALA A 87 11.93 -17.65 4.18
CA ALA A 87 13.12 -16.95 4.65
C ALA A 87 12.82 -16.05 5.87
N LEU A 88 11.73 -15.30 5.82
CA LEU A 88 11.27 -14.46 6.93
C LEU A 88 10.78 -15.30 8.11
N VAL A 89 9.93 -16.30 7.87
CA VAL A 89 9.37 -17.18 8.91
C VAL A 89 10.46 -17.85 9.72
N LYS A 90 11.53 -18.34 9.08
CA LYS A 90 12.70 -18.94 9.75
C LYS A 90 13.56 -17.92 10.51
N THR A 91 13.50 -16.65 10.11
CA THR A 91 14.29 -15.57 10.71
C THR A 91 13.63 -15.01 11.97
N ILE A 92 12.30 -14.88 12.00
CA ILE A 92 11.54 -14.29 13.12
C ILE A 92 11.94 -14.84 14.50
N PRO A 93 12.07 -16.16 14.73
CA PRO A 93 12.48 -16.69 16.03
C PRO A 93 13.86 -16.18 16.48
N GLN A 94 14.80 -16.05 15.54
CA GLN A 94 16.16 -15.59 15.81
C GLN A 94 16.17 -14.11 16.23
N ILE A 95 15.31 -13.30 15.60
CA ILE A 95 15.11 -11.89 15.97
C ILE A 95 14.52 -11.76 17.38
N LYS A 96 13.51 -12.59 17.71
CA LYS A 96 12.88 -12.63 19.04
C LYS A 96 13.87 -13.00 20.15
N THR A 97 14.85 -13.84 19.85
CA THR A 97 15.86 -14.29 20.83
C THR A 97 17.13 -13.45 20.85
N ALA A 98 17.37 -12.61 19.83
CA ALA A 98 18.58 -11.79 19.74
C ALA A 98 18.69 -10.86 20.95
N ARG A 99 19.83 -10.90 21.63
CA ARG A 99 20.19 -10.05 22.77
C ARG A 99 21.22 -9.00 22.40
N THR A 100 21.95 -9.20 21.31
CA THR A 100 22.99 -8.28 20.85
C THR A 100 22.72 -7.78 19.42
N PRO A 101 23.25 -6.60 19.05
CA PRO A 101 23.27 -6.13 17.66
C PRO A 101 23.90 -7.14 16.69
N ASP A 102 24.89 -7.90 17.14
CA ASP A 102 25.60 -8.91 16.34
C ASP A 102 24.72 -10.13 16.03
N GLU A 103 23.97 -10.62 17.01
CA GLU A 103 23.00 -11.70 16.79
C GLU A 103 21.87 -11.26 15.86
N TYR A 104 21.36 -10.03 16.03
CA TYR A 104 20.38 -9.43 15.13
C TYR A 104 20.93 -9.33 13.70
N ARG A 105 22.15 -8.81 13.56
CA ARG A 105 22.87 -8.70 12.28
C ARG A 105 23.01 -10.05 11.58
N GLN A 106 23.42 -11.09 12.31
CA GLN A 106 23.59 -12.44 11.76
C GLN A 106 22.26 -13.06 11.31
N ALA A 107 21.17 -12.83 12.06
CA ALA A 107 19.84 -13.28 11.68
C ALA A 107 19.38 -12.62 10.37
N VAL A 108 19.53 -11.30 10.25
CA VAL A 108 19.24 -10.55 9.01
C VAL A 108 20.09 -11.06 7.84
N ASN A 109 21.39 -11.28 8.07
CA ASN A 109 22.28 -11.78 7.02
C ASN A 109 21.87 -13.18 6.51
N ARG A 110 21.47 -14.08 7.41
CA ARG A 110 20.97 -15.41 7.03
C ARG A 110 19.69 -15.34 6.19
N MET A 111 18.80 -14.40 6.48
CA MET A 111 17.60 -14.16 5.66
C MET A 111 17.97 -13.75 4.24
N LEU A 112 18.90 -12.79 4.09
CA LEU A 112 19.32 -12.27 2.78
C LEU A 112 20.08 -13.30 1.95
N GLN A 113 20.83 -14.20 2.58
CA GLN A 113 21.57 -15.28 1.89
C GLN A 113 20.66 -16.23 1.08
N VAL A 114 19.36 -16.30 1.39
CA VAL A 114 18.39 -17.09 0.61
C VAL A 114 18.23 -16.56 -0.83
N LEU A 115 18.52 -15.29 -1.08
CA LEU A 115 18.48 -14.71 -2.42
C LEU A 115 19.62 -15.17 -3.33
N ASP A 116 20.70 -15.71 -2.76
CA ASP A 116 21.94 -16.05 -3.47
C ASP A 116 22.45 -14.90 -4.37
N ASP A 117 22.29 -13.66 -3.90
CA ASP A 117 22.74 -12.46 -4.60
C ASP A 117 23.95 -11.85 -3.87
N PRO A 118 25.17 -11.86 -4.46
CA PRO A 118 26.36 -11.33 -3.81
C PRO A 118 26.31 -9.80 -3.61
N THR A 119 25.38 -9.09 -4.25
CA THR A 119 25.18 -7.65 -4.04
C THR A 119 24.20 -7.31 -2.92
N THR A 120 23.48 -8.31 -2.40
CA THR A 120 22.50 -8.14 -1.33
C THR A 120 23.07 -8.66 -0.02
N VAL A 121 23.56 -7.73 0.80
CA VAL A 121 24.37 -8.04 1.99
C VAL A 121 24.09 -7.08 3.13
N VAL A 122 24.42 -7.51 4.34
CA VAL A 122 24.57 -6.58 5.47
C VAL A 122 25.91 -5.86 5.35
N VAL A 123 25.89 -4.53 5.37
CA VAL A 123 27.09 -3.70 5.24
C VAL A 123 27.90 -3.75 6.54
N SER A 124 29.19 -4.11 6.44
CA SER A 124 30.10 -4.06 7.58
C SER A 124 30.49 -2.61 7.90
N VAL A 125 30.57 -2.27 9.19
CA VAL A 125 30.91 -0.91 9.66
C VAL A 125 32.36 -0.50 9.28
N SER A 126 33.16 -1.42 8.73
CA SER A 126 34.55 -1.18 8.30
C SER A 126 34.72 -0.55 6.92
N GLU A 127 33.65 -0.33 6.13
CA GLU A 127 33.79 0.22 4.76
C GLU A 127 33.82 1.76 4.66
N SER A 128 33.91 2.48 5.78
CA SER A 128 34.10 3.93 5.77
C SER A 128 35.38 4.31 6.51
N ASN A 129 36.52 4.01 5.88
CA ASN A 129 37.78 4.75 5.95
C ASN A 129 38.90 3.90 5.35
N VAL A 130 39.05 3.92 4.02
CA VAL A 130 40.39 3.73 3.46
C VAL A 130 41.12 5.02 3.75
N ALA A 131 41.84 5.02 4.87
CA ALA A 131 42.76 6.08 5.24
C ALA A 131 43.68 6.34 4.05
N SER A 132 43.80 7.61 3.66
CA SER A 132 44.79 8.11 2.73
C SER A 132 46.17 7.62 3.18
N ALA A 133 46.75 6.67 2.44
CA ALA A 133 48.13 6.27 2.65
C ALA A 133 49.05 7.48 2.46
N PRO A 134 50.11 7.62 3.27
CA PRO A 134 51.04 8.73 3.15
C PRO A 134 51.69 8.72 1.77
N THR A 135 51.66 9.89 1.12
CA THR A 135 52.28 10.16 -0.17
C THR A 135 53.78 9.93 -0.04
N THR A 136 54.26 8.77 -0.47
CA THR A 136 55.67 8.61 -0.83
C THR A 136 55.90 9.41 -2.11
N ALA A 137 57.00 10.16 -2.18
CA ALA A 137 57.36 10.94 -3.36
C ALA A 137 57.37 10.04 -4.60
N ALA A 138 56.36 10.19 -5.46
CA ALA A 138 56.16 9.35 -6.61
C ALA A 138 57.17 9.70 -7.71
N LYS A 139 57.78 8.67 -8.30
CA LYS A 139 58.43 8.75 -9.61
C LYS A 139 57.44 9.35 -10.62
N ASP A 140 57.94 10.06 -11.63
CA ASP A 140 57.11 10.69 -12.67
C ASP A 140 56.07 9.70 -13.24
N PRO A 141 54.78 10.09 -13.30
CA PRO A 141 53.72 9.19 -13.76
C PRO A 141 53.89 8.87 -15.24
N VAL A 142 53.94 7.57 -15.56
CA VAL A 142 53.99 7.09 -16.94
C VAL A 142 52.55 7.04 -17.49
N TYR A 143 52.21 8.00 -18.35
CA TYR A 143 50.89 8.14 -18.97
C TYR A 143 50.63 7.14 -20.11
N PHE A 144 51.66 6.80 -20.89
CA PHE A 144 51.58 5.79 -21.94
C PHE A 144 52.95 5.17 -22.22
N ARG A 145 52.97 3.99 -22.85
CA ARG A 145 54.18 3.33 -23.36
C ARG A 145 53.94 2.82 -24.77
N VAL A 146 54.96 2.94 -25.63
CA VAL A 146 54.95 2.33 -26.96
C VAL A 146 55.58 0.93 -26.83
N LEU A 147 54.83 -0.08 -27.24
CA LEU A 147 55.21 -1.50 -27.17
C LEU A 147 55.26 -2.04 -28.60
N GLU A 148 56.41 -1.90 -29.27
CA GLU A 148 56.64 -2.27 -30.69
C GLU A 148 55.52 -1.80 -31.63
N ASP A 149 54.47 -2.60 -31.79
CA ASP A 149 53.30 -2.37 -32.64
C ASP A 149 52.10 -1.71 -31.95
N TYR A 150 52.11 -1.59 -30.61
CA TYR A 150 50.94 -1.19 -29.81
C TYR A 150 51.25 0.00 -28.89
N VAL A 151 50.21 0.69 -28.43
CA VAL A 151 50.33 1.73 -27.38
C VAL A 151 49.53 1.31 -26.16
N LEU A 152 50.20 1.23 -25.01
CA LEU A 152 49.59 1.01 -23.70
C LEU A 152 49.36 2.35 -23.01
N VAL A 153 48.10 2.72 -22.82
CA VAL A 153 47.66 3.93 -22.12
C VAL A 153 47.34 3.57 -20.66
N ASN A 154 47.92 4.30 -19.72
CA ASN A 154 47.66 4.13 -18.29
C ASN A 154 46.49 5.02 -17.88
N ALA A 155 45.27 4.48 -17.90
CA ALA A 155 44.07 5.26 -17.68
C ALA A 155 43.98 5.82 -16.25
N ALA A 156 44.47 5.06 -15.27
CA ALA A 156 44.53 5.50 -13.88
C ALA A 156 45.44 6.73 -13.73
N ALA A 157 46.63 6.74 -14.33
CA ALA A 157 47.54 7.89 -14.27
C ALA A 157 46.95 9.17 -14.88
N TRP A 158 46.23 9.04 -16.00
CA TRP A 158 45.52 10.17 -16.61
C TRP A 158 44.37 10.68 -15.74
N ALA A 159 43.56 9.77 -15.20
CA ALA A 159 42.47 10.13 -14.28
C ALA A 159 43.02 10.86 -13.03
N THR A 160 44.17 10.41 -12.50
CA THR A 160 44.86 11.09 -11.39
C THR A 160 45.26 12.50 -11.77
N ALA A 161 45.89 12.71 -12.93
CA ALA A 161 46.31 14.03 -13.39
C ALA A 161 45.12 14.98 -13.60
N MET A 162 43.96 14.46 -14.04
CA MET A 162 42.71 15.24 -14.10
C MET A 162 42.23 15.65 -12.70
N ALA A 163 42.28 14.72 -11.73
CA ALA A 163 41.84 14.97 -10.35
C ALA A 163 42.75 15.93 -9.57
N THR A 164 44.07 15.88 -9.77
CA THR A 164 45.06 16.67 -9.03
C THR A 164 45.45 17.99 -9.70
N GLN A 165 44.81 18.34 -10.82
CA GLN A 165 45.11 19.54 -11.63
C GLN A 165 46.56 19.65 -12.12
N GLU A 166 47.27 18.53 -12.29
CA GLU A 166 48.59 18.45 -12.94
C GLU A 166 48.49 18.65 -14.48
N LYS A 167 47.91 19.78 -14.90
CA LYS A 167 47.53 20.07 -16.28
C LYS A 167 48.71 20.23 -17.22
N GLU A 168 49.83 20.80 -16.77
CA GLU A 168 50.99 21.08 -17.65
C GLU A 168 51.70 19.81 -18.12
N ARG A 169 51.84 18.81 -17.24
CA ARG A 169 52.54 17.55 -17.54
C ARG A 169 51.69 16.65 -18.43
N SER A 170 50.41 16.51 -18.11
CA SER A 170 49.44 15.78 -18.93
C SER A 170 49.23 16.45 -20.30
N ALA A 171 49.22 17.78 -20.38
CA ALA A 171 49.15 18.52 -21.64
C ALA A 171 50.37 18.28 -22.56
N THR A 172 51.55 18.06 -22.00
CA THR A 172 52.77 17.76 -22.78
C THR A 172 52.78 16.31 -23.29
N ALA A 173 52.29 15.36 -22.48
CA ALA A 173 52.21 13.95 -22.85
C ALA A 173 51.11 13.66 -23.89
N TYR A 174 50.03 14.45 -23.92
CA TYR A 174 48.87 14.18 -24.77
C TYR A 174 49.18 14.18 -26.28
N PRO A 175 49.82 15.22 -26.87
CA PRO A 175 50.16 15.21 -28.29
C PRO A 175 51.10 14.06 -28.66
N GLN A 176 52.05 13.71 -27.77
CA GLN A 176 52.98 12.60 -27.97
C GLN A 176 52.25 11.25 -27.99
N MET A 177 51.29 11.07 -27.07
CA MET A 177 50.46 9.87 -27.03
C MET A 177 49.60 9.76 -28.30
N MET A 178 48.94 10.84 -28.72
CA MET A 178 48.10 10.83 -29.93
C MET A 178 48.92 10.53 -31.19
N ALA A 179 50.14 11.08 -31.29
CA ALA A 179 51.06 10.78 -32.39
C ALA A 179 51.51 9.31 -32.40
N ALA A 180 51.82 8.76 -31.22
CA ALA A 180 52.17 7.35 -31.07
C ALA A 180 50.98 6.43 -31.44
N ILE A 181 49.78 6.75 -30.96
CA ILE A 181 48.55 6.00 -31.30
C ILE A 181 48.28 6.08 -32.79
N GLY A 182 48.51 7.21 -33.45
CA GLY A 182 48.37 7.36 -34.91
C GLY A 182 49.15 6.29 -35.69
N LYS A 183 50.36 5.94 -35.23
CA LYS A 183 51.24 4.93 -35.85
C LYS A 183 51.01 3.50 -35.35
N ALA A 184 50.35 3.32 -34.22
CA ALA A 184 50.12 2.01 -33.62
C ALA A 184 49.12 1.16 -34.40
N LYS A 185 49.32 -0.17 -34.39
CA LYS A 185 48.40 -1.17 -34.93
C LYS A 185 47.23 -1.47 -33.99
N GLY A 186 47.32 -1.08 -32.71
CA GLY A 186 46.26 -1.25 -31.71
C GLY A 186 46.54 -0.46 -30.43
N VAL A 187 45.51 -0.27 -29.61
CA VAL A 187 45.57 0.51 -28.36
C VAL A 187 45.11 -0.34 -27.19
N ILE A 188 45.85 -0.28 -26.09
CA ILE A 188 45.56 -0.98 -24.85
C ILE A 188 45.31 0.03 -23.75
N TRP A 189 44.19 -0.09 -23.05
CA TRP A 189 43.82 0.75 -21.93
C TRP A 189 44.00 -0.03 -20.64
N ASP A 190 45.01 0.33 -19.86
CA ASP A 190 45.24 -0.23 -18.52
C ASP A 190 44.44 0.57 -17.49
N CYS A 191 43.32 0.01 -17.04
CA CYS A 191 42.41 0.63 -16.07
C CYS A 191 42.69 0.18 -14.63
N ARG A 192 43.75 -0.62 -14.40
CA ARG A 192 44.08 -1.13 -13.06
C ARG A 192 44.61 -0.02 -12.15
N TYR A 193 44.17 -0.04 -10.89
CA TYR A 193 44.64 0.89 -9.86
C TYR A 193 45.90 0.37 -9.16
N LYS A 194 47.06 1.00 -9.43
CA LYS A 194 48.35 0.67 -8.78
C LYS A 194 48.66 1.59 -7.59
N GLY A 195 47.70 1.77 -6.68
CA GLY A 195 47.97 2.39 -5.35
C GLY A 195 47.80 3.91 -5.24
N VAL A 196 47.12 4.59 -6.18
CA VAL A 196 46.75 6.02 -6.02
C VAL A 196 45.23 6.13 -5.88
N ALA A 197 44.77 6.81 -4.82
CA ALA A 197 43.34 7.03 -4.55
C ALA A 197 42.77 8.12 -5.47
N THR A 198 42.58 7.80 -6.74
CA THR A 198 41.88 8.68 -7.69
C THR A 198 40.38 8.43 -7.60
N PRO A 199 39.52 9.45 -7.40
CA PRO A 199 38.08 9.26 -7.32
C PRO A 199 37.54 8.60 -8.60
N GLU A 200 36.72 7.56 -8.43
CA GLU A 200 36.11 6.74 -9.50
C GLU A 200 35.47 7.57 -10.61
N GLU A 201 34.90 8.73 -10.27
CA GLU A 201 34.24 9.66 -11.18
C GLU A 201 35.19 10.18 -12.27
N TYR A 202 36.43 10.51 -11.92
CA TYR A 202 37.41 11.03 -12.89
C TYR A 202 37.86 9.96 -13.87
N LEU A 203 38.01 8.70 -13.44
CA LEU A 203 38.32 7.61 -14.37
C LEU A 203 37.15 7.36 -15.32
N LYS A 204 35.91 7.33 -14.81
CA LYS A 204 34.71 7.19 -15.65
C LYS A 204 34.60 8.33 -16.68
N GLN A 205 34.83 9.57 -16.24
CA GLN A 205 34.81 10.73 -17.12
C GLN A 205 35.93 10.65 -18.17
N PHE A 206 37.17 10.41 -17.74
CA PHE A 206 38.33 10.29 -18.62
C PHE A 206 38.09 9.24 -19.70
N LEU A 207 37.64 8.05 -19.31
CA LEU A 207 37.35 6.97 -20.25
C LEU A 207 36.22 7.33 -21.21
N GLN A 208 35.13 7.97 -20.75
CA GLN A 208 34.04 8.39 -21.63
C GLN A 208 34.50 9.41 -22.67
N GLU A 209 35.30 10.39 -22.28
CA GLU A 209 35.79 11.44 -23.18
C GLU A 209 36.86 10.90 -24.14
N PHE A 210 37.88 10.23 -23.62
CA PHE A 210 39.01 9.78 -24.44
C PHE A 210 38.69 8.57 -25.29
N LEU A 211 37.99 7.55 -24.78
CA LEU A 211 37.67 6.37 -25.59
C LEU A 211 36.81 6.74 -26.80
N SER A 212 36.02 7.81 -26.71
CA SER A 212 35.30 8.34 -27.88
C SER A 212 36.23 8.66 -29.05
N LEU A 213 37.48 9.07 -28.81
CA LEU A 213 38.47 9.37 -29.84
C LEU A 213 39.05 8.12 -30.51
N PHE A 214 38.86 6.94 -29.93
CA PHE A 214 39.48 5.69 -30.39
C PHE A 214 38.47 4.66 -30.90
N VAL A 215 37.18 4.97 -30.81
CA VAL A 215 36.13 4.13 -31.39
C VAL A 215 35.37 4.89 -32.47
N GLN A 216 34.90 4.14 -33.47
CA GLN A 216 34.21 4.65 -34.65
C GLN A 216 32.70 4.38 -34.53
N GLY A 217 31.88 5.37 -34.87
CA GLY A 217 30.42 5.26 -34.88
C GLY A 217 29.79 5.28 -33.48
N ASN A 218 28.46 5.15 -33.45
CA ASN A 218 27.71 5.17 -32.20
C ASN A 218 27.72 3.78 -31.56
N ILE A 219 28.25 3.69 -30.34
CA ILE A 219 28.23 2.46 -29.54
C ILE A 219 27.12 2.54 -28.52
N LEU A 220 26.22 1.57 -28.55
CA LEU A 220 25.26 1.36 -27.48
C LEU A 220 25.98 0.76 -26.27
N LEU A 221 25.93 1.45 -25.13
CA LEU A 221 26.51 0.95 -23.89
C LEU A 221 25.59 -0.10 -23.25
N GLY A 222 26.11 -0.87 -22.30
CA GLY A 222 25.24 -1.63 -21.41
C GLY A 222 24.30 -0.69 -20.66
N THR A 223 23.13 -1.20 -20.27
CA THR A 223 22.14 -0.48 -19.49
C THR A 223 21.68 -1.34 -18.32
N GLU A 224 20.68 -0.88 -17.59
CA GLU A 224 20.06 -1.64 -16.50
C GLU A 224 18.54 -1.67 -16.67
N ARG A 225 17.91 -2.69 -16.07
CA ARG A 225 16.46 -2.79 -15.92
C ARG A 225 16.09 -2.92 -14.45
N TYR A 226 14.85 -2.57 -14.13
CA TYR A 226 14.37 -2.55 -12.76
C TYR A 226 12.87 -2.85 -12.69
N ARG A 227 12.40 -3.28 -11.52
CA ARG A 227 10.98 -3.59 -11.31
C ARG A 227 10.17 -2.32 -11.16
N VAL A 228 9.00 -2.30 -11.78
CA VAL A 228 7.95 -1.29 -11.56
C VAL A 228 6.62 -1.96 -11.27
N HIS A 229 5.75 -1.24 -10.58
CA HIS A 229 4.40 -1.64 -10.24
C HIS A 229 3.43 -0.50 -10.56
N ASN A 230 2.38 -0.82 -11.30
CA ASN A 230 1.22 0.02 -11.48
C ASN A 230 0.08 -0.54 -10.61
N GLY A 231 -0.04 -0.01 -9.39
CA GLY A 231 -0.85 -0.57 -8.31
C GLY A 231 -0.36 -1.94 -7.82
N TYR A 232 -1.15 -2.55 -6.93
CA TYR A 232 -0.88 -3.91 -6.43
C TYR A 232 -1.64 -4.94 -7.26
N ALA A 233 -0.90 -5.87 -7.87
CA ALA A 233 -1.47 -7.00 -8.59
C ALA A 233 -2.30 -7.88 -7.64
N SER A 234 -3.58 -8.03 -7.98
CA SER A 234 -4.55 -8.75 -7.14
C SER A 234 -4.25 -10.25 -7.09
N GLN A 235 -4.65 -10.86 -5.97
CA GLN A 235 -4.43 -12.27 -5.69
C GLN A 235 -5.61 -13.18 -6.10
N LEU A 236 -6.72 -12.60 -6.56
CA LEU A 236 -7.93 -13.34 -6.97
C LEU A 236 -8.47 -12.95 -8.34
N ASP A 237 -8.50 -11.65 -8.64
CA ASP A 237 -9.19 -11.10 -9.81
C ASP A 237 -8.22 -10.23 -10.62
N ASP A 238 -8.56 -9.93 -11.88
CA ASP A 238 -7.81 -8.94 -12.66
C ASP A 238 -8.51 -7.57 -12.59
N PHE A 239 -7.91 -6.65 -11.85
CA PHE A 239 -8.35 -5.25 -11.75
C PHE A 239 -7.49 -4.29 -12.60
N GLY A 240 -6.62 -4.79 -13.48
CA GLY A 240 -5.75 -4.00 -14.34
C GLY A 240 -4.47 -3.49 -13.67
N TYR A 241 -4.20 -3.89 -12.42
CA TYR A 241 -2.94 -3.62 -11.73
C TYR A 241 -1.88 -4.65 -12.10
N SER A 242 -0.63 -4.21 -12.29
CA SER A 242 0.42 -5.07 -12.85
C SER A 242 1.82 -4.70 -12.37
N SER A 243 2.75 -5.64 -12.55
CA SER A 243 4.19 -5.44 -12.35
C SER A 243 4.92 -5.68 -13.66
N ALA A 244 5.98 -4.90 -13.92
CA ALA A 244 6.79 -5.05 -15.12
C ALA A 244 8.29 -4.80 -14.85
N PHE A 245 9.15 -5.24 -15.76
CA PHE A 245 10.51 -4.73 -15.84
C PHE A 245 10.54 -3.54 -16.79
N VAL A 246 11.12 -2.43 -16.35
CA VAL A 246 11.45 -1.28 -17.20
C VAL A 246 12.95 -1.29 -17.45
N THR A 247 13.34 -1.25 -18.73
CA THR A 247 14.75 -1.12 -19.12
C THR A 247 15.06 0.35 -19.34
N ARG A 248 16.09 0.87 -18.67
CA ARG A 248 16.55 2.24 -18.90
C ARG A 248 17.06 2.37 -20.33
N ALA A 249 16.74 3.50 -20.96
CA ALA A 249 17.32 3.83 -22.26
C ALA A 249 18.86 3.80 -22.15
N SER A 250 19.49 3.02 -23.02
CA SER A 250 20.95 2.88 -23.00
C SER A 250 21.62 4.19 -23.42
N ARG A 251 22.75 4.48 -22.78
CA ARG A 251 23.62 5.59 -23.16
C ARG A 251 24.39 5.25 -24.44
N ILE A 252 24.68 6.27 -25.23
CA ILE A 252 25.45 6.13 -26.46
C ILE A 252 26.83 6.77 -26.26
N LEU A 253 27.90 6.01 -26.55
CA LEU A 253 29.23 6.57 -26.75
C LEU A 253 29.38 6.93 -28.23
N ALA A 254 29.40 8.23 -28.54
CA ALA A 254 29.57 8.73 -29.90
C ALA A 254 31.06 8.68 -30.28
N GLY A 255 31.44 7.69 -31.07
CA GLY A 255 32.79 7.51 -31.57
C GLY A 255 33.19 8.60 -32.58
N LYS A 256 34.39 9.16 -32.39
CA LYS A 256 34.99 10.24 -33.17
C LYS A 256 36.22 9.78 -33.97
N ALA A 257 36.63 8.51 -33.83
CA ALA A 257 37.78 7.99 -34.55
C ALA A 257 37.50 7.91 -36.06
N GLU A 258 38.41 8.42 -36.88
CA GLU A 258 38.33 8.34 -38.35
C GLU A 258 38.47 6.89 -38.86
N SER A 259 39.25 6.07 -38.14
CA SER A 259 39.52 4.66 -38.50
C SER A 259 39.41 3.74 -37.28
N LYS A 260 38.84 2.54 -37.47
CA LYS A 260 38.76 1.51 -36.42
C LYS A 260 40.14 0.90 -36.16
N LYS A 261 40.63 0.99 -34.91
CA LYS A 261 41.81 0.27 -34.44
C LYS A 261 41.41 -0.81 -33.42
N PRO A 262 42.10 -1.96 -33.37
CA PRO A 262 41.98 -2.92 -32.28
C PRO A 262 42.16 -2.24 -30.92
N LEU A 263 41.20 -2.46 -30.03
CA LEU A 263 41.16 -1.93 -28.67
C LEU A 263 41.15 -3.08 -27.67
N ALA A 264 41.98 -2.99 -26.63
CA ALA A 264 41.93 -3.88 -25.49
C ALA A 264 41.83 -3.06 -24.19
N VAL A 265 41.09 -3.55 -23.21
CA VAL A 265 40.95 -2.92 -21.89
C VAL A 265 41.33 -3.93 -20.83
N ILE A 266 42.26 -3.55 -19.94
CA ILE A 266 42.76 -4.38 -18.85
C ILE A 266 42.15 -3.89 -17.54
N THR A 267 41.56 -4.80 -16.79
CA THR A 267 40.89 -4.54 -15.51
C THR A 267 41.36 -5.54 -14.44
N ASP A 268 41.17 -5.19 -13.17
CA ASP A 268 41.43 -6.03 -12.00
C ASP A 268 40.36 -5.81 -10.91
N GLU A 269 40.45 -6.51 -9.78
CA GLU A 269 39.51 -6.42 -8.66
C GLU A 269 39.44 -5.04 -7.98
N ARG A 270 40.41 -4.16 -8.25
CA ARG A 270 40.45 -2.76 -7.75
C ARG A 270 39.92 -1.78 -8.78
N THR A 271 39.65 -2.23 -10.01
CA THR A 271 39.10 -1.39 -11.05
C THR A 271 37.66 -1.01 -10.68
N PRO A 272 37.28 0.28 -10.74
CA PRO A 272 35.93 0.70 -10.44
C PRO A 272 34.88 0.06 -11.35
N ASN A 273 33.61 0.19 -11.00
CA ASN A 273 32.55 -0.42 -11.79
C ASN A 273 32.36 0.30 -13.13
N LEU A 274 32.99 -0.24 -14.17
CA LEU A 274 32.95 0.25 -15.55
C LEU A 274 32.02 -0.59 -16.45
N ILE A 275 31.18 -1.45 -15.88
CA ILE A 275 30.52 -2.52 -16.61
C ILE A 275 29.69 -2.07 -17.82
N PHE A 276 28.96 -0.96 -17.68
CA PHE A 276 28.16 -0.39 -18.77
C PHE A 276 29.02 0.06 -19.96
N LEU A 277 30.19 0.63 -19.67
CA LEU A 277 31.15 1.07 -20.68
C LEU A 277 31.85 -0.14 -21.31
N LEU A 278 32.40 -1.05 -20.49
CA LEU A 278 33.14 -2.23 -20.94
C LEU A 278 32.29 -3.13 -21.84
N SER A 279 31.03 -3.36 -21.48
CA SER A 279 30.09 -4.13 -22.30
C SER A 279 29.77 -3.48 -23.65
N GLY A 280 29.61 -2.15 -23.69
CA GLY A 280 29.47 -1.40 -24.94
C GLY A 280 30.68 -1.57 -25.84
N LEU A 281 31.88 -1.36 -25.28
CA LEU A 281 33.13 -1.52 -26.02
C LEU A 281 33.33 -2.96 -26.50
N GLN A 282 33.04 -3.95 -25.65
CA GLN A 282 33.10 -5.37 -25.99
C GLN A 282 32.15 -5.69 -27.16
N ALA A 283 30.91 -5.19 -27.11
CA ALA A 283 29.95 -5.33 -28.21
C ALA A 283 30.41 -4.64 -29.51
N ALA A 284 31.20 -3.56 -29.41
CA ALA A 284 31.82 -2.90 -30.56
C ALA A 284 33.11 -3.60 -31.08
N GLY A 285 33.56 -4.63 -30.38
CA GLY A 285 34.70 -5.48 -30.75
C GLY A 285 36.00 -5.19 -30.00
N ALA A 286 35.97 -4.39 -28.92
CA ALA A 286 37.10 -4.31 -27.99
C ALA A 286 37.26 -5.62 -27.23
N LYS A 287 38.48 -5.92 -26.78
CA LYS A 287 38.77 -7.11 -25.96
C LYS A 287 38.92 -6.71 -24.49
N ILE A 288 38.20 -7.38 -23.60
CA ILE A 288 38.26 -7.13 -22.15
C ILE A 288 39.11 -8.22 -21.49
N ILE A 289 40.15 -7.82 -20.78
CA ILE A 289 41.08 -8.70 -20.07
C ILE A 289 40.95 -8.42 -18.58
N GLN A 290 40.41 -9.38 -17.83
CA GLN A 290 40.30 -9.30 -16.38
C GLN A 290 41.44 -10.08 -15.72
N ILE A 291 42.14 -9.44 -14.78
CA ILE A 291 43.18 -10.07 -13.95
C ILE A 291 42.66 -10.22 -12.52
N GLY A 292 42.90 -11.37 -11.91
CA GLY A 292 42.45 -11.66 -10.55
C GLY A 292 40.96 -11.96 -10.50
N LYS A 293 40.26 -11.63 -9.41
CA LYS A 293 38.85 -12.04 -9.26
C LYS A 293 37.94 -11.41 -10.31
N HIS A 294 36.92 -12.16 -10.74
CA HIS A 294 35.87 -11.70 -11.66
C HIS A 294 34.50 -12.13 -11.13
N ASP A 295 33.63 -11.17 -10.86
CA ASP A 295 32.22 -11.44 -10.53
C ASP A 295 31.44 -11.53 -11.87
N GLU A 296 30.90 -12.71 -12.20
CA GLU A 296 30.07 -12.86 -13.40
C GLU A 296 28.78 -12.03 -13.36
N ILE A 297 28.27 -11.81 -12.15
CA ILE A 297 27.07 -11.03 -11.87
C ILE A 297 27.49 -9.56 -11.69
N PRO A 298 27.09 -8.67 -12.59
CA PRO A 298 27.45 -7.26 -12.49
C PRO A 298 26.93 -6.61 -11.22
N ARG A 299 27.79 -5.79 -10.62
CA ARG A 299 27.37 -4.80 -9.61
C ARG A 299 26.55 -3.73 -10.34
N THR A 300 25.34 -3.49 -9.86
CA THR A 300 24.40 -2.53 -10.42
C THR A 300 23.83 -1.68 -9.31
N SER A 301 22.85 -0.83 -9.62
CA SER A 301 22.24 0.03 -8.62
C SER A 301 21.66 -0.81 -7.47
N THR A 302 21.99 -0.39 -6.25
CA THR A 302 21.54 -0.95 -4.99
C THR A 302 20.82 0.12 -4.19
N HIS A 303 20.05 -0.29 -3.19
CA HIS A 303 19.49 0.60 -2.17
C HIS A 303 20.00 0.20 -0.78
N GLU A 304 20.23 1.19 0.08
CA GLU A 304 20.68 0.99 1.47
C GLU A 304 19.58 1.33 2.48
N MET A 305 19.22 0.38 3.34
CA MET A 305 18.26 0.57 4.44
C MET A 305 18.99 0.55 5.78
N LEU A 306 18.67 1.51 6.65
CA LEU A 306 19.03 1.49 8.06
C LEU A 306 17.96 0.73 8.86
N LEU A 307 18.37 -0.30 9.58
CA LEU A 307 17.53 -1.08 10.49
C LEU A 307 17.80 -0.70 11.95
N ALA A 308 17.12 -1.38 12.87
CA ALA A 308 17.40 -1.30 14.30
C ALA A 308 18.87 -1.62 14.62
N ASP A 309 19.35 -1.16 15.78
CA ASP A 309 20.75 -1.29 16.23
C ASP A 309 21.81 -0.74 15.26
N GLY A 310 21.43 0.15 14.33
CA GLY A 310 22.37 0.69 13.34
C GLY A 310 22.82 -0.33 12.29
N VAL A 311 22.16 -1.49 12.18
CA VAL A 311 22.45 -2.47 11.12
C VAL A 311 22.06 -1.88 9.78
N ARG A 312 23.02 -1.80 8.86
CA ARG A 312 22.82 -1.31 7.49
C ARG A 312 22.72 -2.48 6.52
N VAL A 313 21.70 -2.50 5.69
CA VAL A 313 21.51 -3.51 4.63
C VAL A 313 21.59 -2.83 3.28
N ARG A 314 22.37 -3.42 2.37
CA ARG A 314 22.41 -3.04 0.96
C ARG A 314 21.76 -4.16 0.16
N PHE A 315 20.82 -3.84 -0.73
CA PHE A 315 20.21 -4.84 -1.62
C PHE A 315 20.07 -4.34 -3.05
N ARG A 316 20.08 -5.28 -4.00
CA ARG A 316 19.95 -5.00 -5.44
C ARG A 316 18.57 -4.48 -5.79
N THR A 317 18.52 -3.41 -6.58
CA THR A 317 17.27 -2.85 -7.12
C THR A 317 17.20 -2.93 -8.65
N THR A 318 18.30 -3.28 -9.31
CA THR A 318 18.42 -3.30 -10.76
C THR A 318 19.19 -4.52 -11.27
N GLU A 319 19.02 -4.85 -12.55
CA GLU A 319 19.81 -5.87 -13.24
C GLU A 319 20.50 -5.25 -14.44
N PHE A 320 21.71 -5.70 -14.71
CA PHE A 320 22.47 -5.27 -15.87
C PHE A 320 21.87 -5.86 -17.15
N ILE A 321 21.95 -5.11 -18.25
CA ILE A 321 21.58 -5.52 -19.59
C ILE A 321 22.75 -5.18 -20.51
N HIS A 322 23.44 -6.22 -20.96
CA HIS A 322 24.47 -6.11 -21.99
C HIS A 322 23.81 -5.65 -23.32
N PRO A 323 24.53 -4.94 -24.22
CA PRO A 323 24.01 -4.58 -25.54
C PRO A 323 23.52 -5.77 -26.41
N ASN A 324 23.88 -7.00 -26.05
CA ASN A 324 23.41 -8.22 -26.74
C ASN A 324 22.16 -8.83 -26.09
N GLY A 325 21.64 -8.27 -24.99
CA GLY A 325 20.47 -8.75 -24.25
C GLY A 325 20.77 -9.59 -23.00
N SER A 326 22.03 -10.02 -22.79
CA SER A 326 22.43 -10.82 -21.62
C SER A 326 22.40 -10.04 -20.31
N LEU A 327 22.07 -10.71 -19.20
CA LEU A 327 22.20 -10.17 -17.83
C LEU A 327 23.60 -10.29 -17.23
N LEU A 328 24.45 -11.13 -17.82
CA LEU A 328 25.79 -11.42 -17.34
C LEU A 328 26.84 -10.65 -18.13
N PHE A 329 28.00 -10.43 -17.50
CA PHE A 329 29.18 -9.94 -18.17
C PHE A 329 30.36 -10.88 -17.94
N GLN A 330 30.98 -11.30 -19.05
CA GLN A 330 32.17 -12.13 -19.03
C GLN A 330 33.27 -11.44 -19.85
N PRO A 331 34.47 -11.26 -19.27
CA PRO A 331 35.61 -10.75 -20.01
C PRO A 331 35.98 -11.72 -21.14
N ASP A 332 36.63 -11.21 -22.19
CA ASP A 332 37.13 -12.04 -23.28
C ASP A 332 38.28 -12.95 -22.82
N VAL A 333 39.10 -12.47 -21.87
CA VAL A 333 40.17 -13.23 -21.25
C VAL A 333 40.17 -13.00 -19.74
N HIS A 334 40.34 -14.08 -18.97
CA HIS A 334 40.50 -14.05 -17.52
C HIS A 334 41.85 -14.65 -17.13
N LEU A 335 42.65 -13.91 -16.37
CA LEU A 335 43.97 -14.33 -15.88
C LEU A 335 43.97 -14.38 -14.34
N PRO A 336 44.64 -15.37 -13.72
CA PRO A 336 44.74 -15.45 -12.25
C PRO A 336 45.57 -14.29 -11.68
N ASP A 337 45.33 -13.91 -10.42
CA ASP A 337 45.94 -12.72 -9.78
C ASP A 337 47.46 -12.84 -9.51
N GLN A 338 48.00 -14.06 -9.49
CA GLN A 338 49.37 -14.31 -9.02
C GLN A 338 50.42 -13.69 -9.95
N ALA A 339 50.95 -12.50 -9.57
CA ALA A 339 52.17 -11.87 -10.10
C ALA A 339 52.35 -12.00 -11.63
N VAL A 340 51.26 -11.86 -12.39
CA VAL A 340 51.28 -12.04 -13.84
C VAL A 340 52.23 -11.02 -14.45
N SER A 341 53.28 -11.50 -15.13
CA SER A 341 54.24 -10.63 -15.78
C SER A 341 53.56 -9.76 -16.84
N GLU A 342 54.09 -8.55 -17.08
CA GLU A 342 53.60 -7.67 -18.14
C GLU A 342 53.62 -8.39 -19.51
N SER A 343 54.63 -9.24 -19.74
CA SER A 343 54.71 -10.08 -20.94
C SER A 343 53.55 -11.07 -21.07
N ALA A 344 53.08 -11.68 -19.98
CA ALA A 344 51.95 -12.60 -19.99
C ALA A 344 50.63 -11.88 -20.26
N VAL A 345 50.43 -10.68 -19.69
CA VAL A 345 49.26 -9.83 -20.00
C VAL A 345 49.25 -9.42 -21.47
N MET A 346 50.41 -9.03 -22.01
CA MET A 346 50.52 -8.64 -23.42
C MET A 346 50.32 -9.82 -24.37
N ALA A 347 50.80 -11.01 -24.02
CA ALA A 347 50.52 -12.23 -24.77
C ALA A 347 49.02 -12.54 -24.80
N ALA A 348 48.33 -12.38 -23.67
CA ALA A 348 46.88 -12.55 -23.58
C ALA A 348 46.11 -11.53 -24.45
N VAL A 349 46.53 -10.26 -24.46
CA VAL A 349 45.94 -9.25 -25.35
C VAL A 349 46.13 -9.61 -26.82
N SER A 350 47.35 -10.00 -27.21
CA SER A 350 47.64 -10.42 -28.59
C SER A 350 46.80 -11.63 -29.00
N ALA A 351 46.67 -12.63 -28.14
CA ALA A 351 45.83 -13.81 -28.37
C ALA A 351 44.34 -13.44 -28.47
N ALA A 352 43.86 -12.49 -27.65
CA ALA A 352 42.49 -12.02 -27.67
C ALA A 352 42.14 -11.32 -28.99
N TRP A 353 43.07 -10.53 -29.55
CA TRP A 353 42.89 -9.88 -30.85
C TRP A 353 43.00 -10.85 -32.03
N ALA A 354 43.84 -11.88 -31.93
CA ALA A 354 43.96 -12.92 -32.95
C ALA A 354 42.76 -13.88 -32.97
N SER A 355 42.04 -14.00 -31.86
CA SER A 355 40.83 -14.82 -31.77
C SER A 355 39.68 -14.21 -32.59
N PRO A 356 38.90 -15.01 -33.33
CA PRO A 356 37.70 -14.54 -34.00
C PRO A 356 36.84 -13.73 -33.02
N GLY A 357 36.24 -12.62 -33.47
CA GLY A 357 35.31 -11.86 -32.64
C GLY A 357 34.28 -12.82 -32.04
N ARG A 358 33.96 -12.67 -30.73
CA ARG A 358 32.95 -13.50 -30.07
C ARG A 358 31.73 -13.49 -30.98
N ALA A 359 31.32 -14.67 -31.48
CA ALA A 359 30.15 -14.77 -32.34
C ALA A 359 29.02 -14.00 -31.68
N LYS A 360 28.18 -13.29 -32.45
CA LYS A 360 26.94 -12.70 -31.93
C LYS A 360 26.12 -13.84 -31.34
N THR A 361 26.37 -14.22 -30.10
CA THR A 361 25.58 -15.20 -29.39
C THR A 361 24.22 -14.55 -29.28
N THR A 362 23.22 -15.20 -29.87
CA THR A 362 21.83 -14.90 -29.59
C THR A 362 21.66 -15.10 -28.08
N ALA A 363 21.80 -14.03 -27.31
CA ALA A 363 21.60 -14.11 -25.88
C ALA A 363 20.15 -14.56 -25.67
N SER A 364 19.94 -15.45 -24.70
CA SER A 364 18.58 -15.72 -24.22
C SER A 364 17.96 -14.38 -23.84
N PRO A 365 16.71 -14.11 -24.26
CA PRO A 365 16.03 -12.89 -23.85
C PRO A 365 16.02 -12.84 -22.31
N PRO A 366 16.18 -11.65 -21.73
CA PRO A 366 16.24 -11.54 -20.28
C PRO A 366 14.89 -12.00 -19.69
N PRO A 367 14.90 -12.65 -18.51
CA PRO A 367 13.69 -13.21 -17.90
C PRO A 367 12.54 -12.21 -17.81
N ILE A 368 11.32 -12.63 -18.13
CA ILE A 368 10.11 -11.85 -17.91
C ILE A 368 9.58 -12.09 -16.49
N ILE A 369 8.76 -11.16 -15.98
CA ILE A 369 8.12 -11.32 -14.68
C ILE A 369 7.17 -12.53 -14.71
N ARG A 370 7.24 -13.36 -13.66
CA ARG A 370 6.26 -14.39 -13.35
C ARG A 370 5.23 -13.81 -12.39
N ASN A 371 3.95 -13.82 -12.76
CA ASN A 371 2.87 -13.50 -11.84
C ASN A 371 2.66 -14.67 -10.89
N VAL A 372 3.44 -14.70 -9.81
CA VAL A 372 3.30 -15.70 -8.74
C VAL A 372 2.34 -15.15 -7.68
N LEU A 373 1.29 -15.91 -7.38
CA LEU A 373 0.37 -15.60 -6.30
C LEU A 373 1.01 -15.92 -4.95
N ASP A 374 0.75 -15.07 -3.95
CA ASP A 374 1.18 -15.29 -2.58
C ASP A 374 0.50 -16.54 -2.02
N ASN A 375 1.26 -17.34 -1.25
CA ASN A 375 0.70 -18.51 -0.60
C ASN A 375 -0.34 -18.06 0.46
N PRO A 376 -1.59 -18.58 0.41
CA PRO A 376 -2.62 -18.25 1.38
C PRO A 376 -2.43 -18.94 2.73
N TYR A 377 -1.67 -20.04 2.76
CA TYR A 377 -1.53 -20.93 3.93
C TYR A 377 -2.89 -21.36 4.52
N SER A 378 -3.86 -21.68 3.66
CA SER A 378 -5.25 -22.00 4.04
C SER A 378 -5.38 -23.22 4.97
N GLN A 379 -4.37 -24.09 5.00
CA GLN A 379 -4.29 -25.22 5.92
C GLN A 379 -4.04 -24.80 7.38
N MET A 380 -3.61 -23.57 7.63
CA MET A 380 -3.31 -23.03 8.96
C MET A 380 -4.42 -22.08 9.44
N ALA A 381 -5.60 -22.61 9.77
CA ALA A 381 -6.72 -21.77 10.24
C ALA A 381 -6.33 -20.85 11.42
N PHE A 382 -5.44 -21.34 12.29
CA PHE A 382 -4.74 -20.53 13.28
C PHE A 382 -3.21 -20.67 13.06
N PRO A 383 -2.57 -19.72 12.36
CA PRO A 383 -1.14 -19.82 12.06
C PRO A 383 -0.27 -19.65 13.31
N SER A 384 0.98 -20.14 13.25
CA SER A 384 1.98 -19.91 14.32
C SER A 384 2.32 -18.42 14.46
N ASP A 385 3.00 -18.03 15.54
CA ASP A 385 3.51 -16.67 15.75
C ASP A 385 4.19 -16.10 14.51
N GLU A 386 5.07 -16.89 13.89
CA GLU A 386 5.86 -16.49 12.73
C GLU A 386 4.98 -16.20 11.51
N TYR A 387 3.98 -17.05 11.25
CA TYR A 387 3.05 -16.84 10.14
C TYR A 387 2.04 -15.71 10.41
N ARG A 388 1.67 -15.46 11.66
CA ARG A 388 0.86 -14.29 12.03
C ARG A 388 1.63 -12.99 11.86
N LEU A 389 2.92 -12.97 12.19
CA LEU A 389 3.80 -11.84 11.89
C LEU A 389 4.05 -11.68 10.38
N LEU A 390 4.16 -12.76 9.62
CA LEU A 390 4.16 -12.70 8.15
C LEU A 390 2.87 -12.04 7.62
N ALA A 391 1.70 -12.38 8.19
CA ALA A 391 0.44 -11.72 7.84
C ALA A 391 0.48 -10.21 8.06
N LEU A 392 0.95 -9.77 9.24
CA LEU A 392 1.14 -8.37 9.57
C LEU A 392 2.11 -7.68 8.59
N PHE A 393 3.27 -8.27 8.34
CA PHE A 393 4.30 -7.66 7.48
C PHE A 393 3.85 -7.60 6.02
N ARG A 394 3.17 -8.65 5.52
CA ARG A 394 2.57 -8.66 4.19
C ARG A 394 1.55 -7.54 4.04
N PHE A 395 0.57 -7.47 4.96
CA PHE A 395 -0.42 -6.40 4.94
C PHE A 395 0.21 -5.02 5.01
N TRP A 396 1.11 -4.81 5.98
CA TRP A 396 1.74 -3.51 6.20
C TRP A 396 2.46 -3.01 4.95
N ASN A 397 3.26 -3.87 4.30
CA ASN A 397 4.02 -3.49 3.12
C ASN A 397 3.14 -3.27 1.90
N VAL A 398 2.11 -4.10 1.69
CA VAL A 398 1.17 -3.89 0.57
C VAL A 398 0.49 -2.53 0.69
N ILE A 399 0.01 -2.18 1.89
CA ILE A 399 -0.57 -0.86 2.12
C ILE A 399 0.49 0.23 2.00
N HIS A 400 1.70 0.02 2.55
CA HIS A 400 2.80 0.98 2.47
C HIS A 400 3.18 1.31 1.01
N TYR A 401 3.17 0.36 0.08
CA TYR A 401 3.55 0.67 -1.30
C TYR A 401 2.36 1.03 -2.19
N PHE A 402 1.17 0.48 -1.93
CA PHE A 402 0.09 0.45 -2.92
C PHE A 402 -1.27 0.96 -2.43
N PHE A 403 -1.40 1.40 -1.17
CA PHE A 403 -2.62 2.09 -0.75
C PHE A 403 -2.51 3.60 -1.03
N PRO A 404 -3.42 4.20 -1.81
CA PRO A 404 -3.29 5.59 -2.26
C PRO A 404 -3.57 6.62 -1.15
N TYR A 405 -4.22 6.21 -0.06
CA TYR A 405 -4.78 7.13 0.94
C TYR A 405 -4.10 7.05 2.32
N LYS A 406 -2.85 6.59 2.42
CA LYS A 406 -2.13 6.53 3.70
C LYS A 406 -2.01 7.88 4.41
N HIS A 407 -1.86 9.01 3.70
CA HIS A 407 -1.90 10.34 4.31
C HIS A 407 -3.25 10.68 4.95
N LEU A 408 -4.32 9.95 4.59
CA LEU A 408 -5.65 10.14 5.15
C LEU A 408 -5.91 9.23 6.35
N THR A 409 -4.96 8.44 6.85
CA THR A 409 -5.17 7.68 8.10
C THR A 409 -4.95 8.59 9.32
N ASP A 410 -5.78 8.44 10.36
CA ASP A 410 -5.72 9.27 11.57
C ASP A 410 -4.40 9.10 12.35
N LYS A 411 -3.76 7.94 12.20
CA LYS A 411 -2.41 7.68 12.72
C LYS A 411 -1.43 7.48 11.58
N PRO A 412 -0.15 7.88 11.72
CA PRO A 412 0.87 7.59 10.73
C PRO A 412 0.98 6.08 10.47
N TRP A 413 0.99 5.67 9.20
CA TRP A 413 1.03 4.25 8.82
C TRP A 413 2.21 3.47 9.44
N GLU A 414 3.33 4.15 9.63
CA GLU A 414 4.56 3.59 10.22
C GLU A 414 4.35 3.04 11.65
N THR A 415 3.37 3.55 12.40
CA THR A 415 3.13 3.08 13.77
C THR A 415 2.41 1.72 13.84
N VAL A 416 1.82 1.26 12.72
CA VAL A 416 0.99 0.05 12.70
C VAL A 416 1.82 -1.20 13.04
N LEU A 417 3.05 -1.33 12.53
CA LEU A 417 3.90 -2.48 12.85
C LEU A 417 4.16 -2.60 14.35
N THR A 418 4.66 -1.52 14.96
CA THR A 418 5.01 -1.50 16.39
C THR A 418 3.78 -1.69 17.28
N GLU A 419 2.60 -1.25 16.84
CA GLU A 419 1.35 -1.45 17.57
C GLU A 419 0.84 -2.89 17.47
N PHE A 420 0.89 -3.50 16.29
CA PHE A 420 0.25 -4.79 16.04
C PHE A 420 1.15 -6.01 16.27
N ILE A 421 2.48 -5.89 16.22
CA ILE A 421 3.40 -6.99 16.58
C ILE A 421 3.04 -7.62 17.93
N PRO A 422 2.93 -6.87 19.06
CA PRO A 422 2.58 -7.48 20.34
C PRO A 422 1.18 -8.11 20.33
N ARG A 423 0.20 -7.46 19.68
CA ARG A 423 -1.20 -7.97 19.59
C ARG A 423 -1.29 -9.32 18.87
N PHE A 424 -0.55 -9.49 17.77
CA PHE A 424 -0.50 -10.76 17.06
C PHE A 424 0.16 -11.88 17.88
N LEU A 425 1.19 -11.55 18.68
CA LEU A 425 1.88 -12.52 19.55
C LEU A 425 1.03 -12.92 20.78
N GLU A 426 0.12 -12.05 21.21
CA GLU A 426 -0.79 -12.32 22.32
C GLU A 426 -1.93 -13.26 21.94
N ASN A 427 -2.29 -13.37 20.65
CA ASN A 427 -3.38 -14.21 20.18
C ASN A 427 -3.23 -15.69 20.59
N LYS A 428 -4.28 -16.27 21.19
CA LYS A 428 -4.32 -17.67 21.67
C LYS A 428 -5.27 -18.56 20.89
N THR A 429 -6.18 -17.98 20.11
CA THR A 429 -7.17 -18.70 19.32
C THR A 429 -7.29 -18.14 17.90
N GLN A 430 -7.91 -18.92 17.00
CA GLN A 430 -8.29 -18.44 15.66
C GLN A 430 -9.12 -17.15 15.74
N LEU A 431 -10.08 -17.09 16.67
CA LEU A 431 -10.91 -15.90 16.86
C LEU A 431 -10.06 -14.67 17.24
N ASP A 432 -9.11 -14.82 18.17
CA ASP A 432 -8.22 -13.71 18.55
C ASP A 432 -7.43 -13.20 17.34
N TYR A 433 -6.91 -14.12 16.51
CA TYR A 433 -6.17 -13.78 15.30
C TYR A 433 -7.05 -13.03 14.31
N GLU A 434 -8.24 -13.54 14.01
CA GLU A 434 -9.17 -12.90 13.08
C GLU A 434 -9.65 -11.53 13.60
N MET A 435 -9.90 -11.38 14.91
CA MET A 435 -10.21 -10.09 15.52
C MET A 435 -9.06 -9.09 15.36
N THR A 436 -7.82 -9.49 15.67
CA THR A 436 -6.64 -8.63 15.47
C THR A 436 -6.48 -8.23 14.00
N VAL A 437 -6.73 -9.14 13.04
CA VAL A 437 -6.71 -8.85 11.60
C VAL A 437 -7.78 -7.82 11.23
N ALA A 438 -9.03 -7.99 11.68
CA ALA A 438 -10.10 -7.03 11.42
C ALA A 438 -9.78 -5.64 11.97
N GLU A 439 -9.26 -5.56 13.20
CA GLU A 439 -8.86 -4.30 13.84
C GLU A 439 -7.67 -3.64 13.14
N MET A 440 -6.76 -4.44 12.56
CA MET A 440 -5.65 -3.96 11.74
C MET A 440 -6.16 -3.38 10.42
N VAL A 441 -7.06 -4.08 9.72
CA VAL A 441 -7.70 -3.61 8.49
C VAL A 441 -8.51 -2.34 8.74
N ALA A 442 -9.19 -2.23 9.89
CA ALA A 442 -9.92 -1.04 10.29
C ALA A 442 -9.03 0.22 10.39
N ARG A 443 -7.70 0.08 10.57
CA ARG A 443 -6.76 1.22 10.56
C ARG A 443 -6.60 1.90 9.21
N LEU A 444 -7.06 1.28 8.13
CA LEU A 444 -7.11 1.92 6.81
C LEU A 444 -8.08 3.09 6.77
N GLN A 445 -9.16 3.03 7.57
CA GLN A 445 -10.25 4.02 7.55
C GLN A 445 -10.73 4.28 6.12
N ASP A 446 -10.95 3.19 5.41
CA ASP A 446 -11.43 3.13 4.03
C ASP A 446 -12.47 2.02 3.94
N THR A 447 -13.70 2.35 3.53
CA THR A 447 -14.80 1.38 3.48
C THR A 447 -14.65 0.29 2.40
N HIS A 448 -13.72 0.42 1.46
CA HIS A 448 -13.29 -0.73 0.64
C HIS A 448 -12.33 -1.68 1.37
N GLY A 449 -11.81 -1.28 2.53
CA GLY A 449 -10.98 -2.06 3.45
C GLY A 449 -11.82 -3.10 4.18
N PHE A 450 -11.85 -4.34 3.72
CA PHE A 450 -12.56 -5.40 4.43
C PHE A 450 -11.88 -6.75 4.27
N VAL A 451 -12.21 -7.67 5.18
CA VAL A 451 -11.69 -9.03 5.24
C VAL A 451 -12.83 -9.97 5.60
N ARG A 452 -12.85 -11.17 5.00
CA ARG A 452 -13.83 -12.21 5.33
C ARG A 452 -13.21 -13.17 6.34
N LEU A 453 -13.84 -13.30 7.51
CA LEU A 453 -13.26 -13.93 8.69
C LEU A 453 -14.27 -14.87 9.33
N LYS A 454 -14.04 -16.18 9.20
CA LYS A 454 -15.02 -17.22 9.53
C LYS A 454 -15.29 -17.34 11.04
N ALA A 455 -14.24 -17.35 11.85
CA ALA A 455 -14.39 -17.43 13.31
C ALA A 455 -14.99 -16.15 13.89
N LEU A 456 -14.62 -14.98 13.35
CA LEU A 456 -15.23 -13.70 13.74
C LEU A 456 -16.72 -13.65 13.37
N ASP A 457 -17.10 -14.03 12.14
CA ASP A 457 -18.51 -14.06 11.74
C ASP A 457 -19.32 -15.04 12.61
N ALA A 458 -18.77 -16.21 12.94
CA ALA A 458 -19.39 -17.17 13.86
C ALA A 458 -19.55 -16.61 15.29
N HIS A 459 -18.54 -15.89 15.80
CA HIS A 459 -18.57 -15.24 17.11
C HIS A 459 -19.62 -14.13 17.19
N LEU A 460 -19.72 -13.31 16.14
CA LEU A 460 -20.74 -12.26 16.06
C LEU A 460 -22.15 -12.84 15.83
N GLY A 461 -22.23 -14.00 15.18
CA GLY A 461 -23.44 -14.74 14.91
C GLY A 461 -24.07 -14.45 13.55
N GLU A 462 -24.64 -15.48 12.94
CA GLU A 462 -25.13 -15.46 11.55
C GLU A 462 -26.63 -15.11 11.41
N PHE A 463 -27.33 -14.91 12.54
CA PHE A 463 -28.78 -14.71 12.56
C PHE A 463 -29.18 -13.44 13.30
N ALA A 464 -30.34 -12.89 12.96
CA ALA A 464 -30.91 -11.70 13.58
C ALA A 464 -32.45 -11.84 13.67
N PRO A 465 -33.13 -11.01 14.47
CA PRO A 465 -34.59 -10.92 14.42
C PRO A 465 -35.07 -10.59 13.00
N PRO A 466 -36.26 -11.08 12.56
CA PRO A 466 -36.77 -10.90 11.19
C PRO A 466 -37.31 -9.47 10.97
N LEU A 467 -36.46 -8.47 11.17
CA LEU A 467 -36.69 -7.05 10.90
C LEU A 467 -35.39 -6.43 10.38
N SER A 468 -35.53 -5.41 9.54
CA SER A 468 -34.40 -4.62 9.06
C SER A 468 -34.30 -3.30 9.82
N LEU A 469 -33.08 -2.77 9.87
CA LEU A 469 -32.76 -1.55 10.58
C LEU A 469 -32.24 -0.50 9.62
N ARG A 470 -32.51 0.76 9.94
CA ARG A 470 -31.86 1.91 9.29
C ARG A 470 -31.64 3.03 10.29
N VAL A 471 -30.86 4.02 9.89
CA VAL A 471 -30.72 5.26 10.66
C VAL A 471 -31.83 6.22 10.27
N ALA A 472 -32.48 6.79 11.28
CA ALA A 472 -33.47 7.86 11.12
C ALA A 472 -33.14 8.96 12.12
N THR A 473 -32.79 10.15 11.66
CA THR A 473 -32.35 11.27 12.51
C THR A 473 -31.28 10.87 13.53
N GLY A 474 -30.26 10.12 13.07
CA GLY A 474 -29.16 9.62 13.92
C GLY A 474 -29.50 8.46 14.87
N LYS A 475 -30.74 7.95 14.88
CA LYS A 475 -31.18 6.86 15.76
C LYS A 475 -31.34 5.54 15.01
N LEU A 476 -30.95 4.42 15.63
CA LEU A 476 -31.18 3.07 15.11
C LEU A 476 -32.67 2.74 15.16
N THR A 477 -33.30 2.62 13.99
CA THR A 477 -34.76 2.56 13.86
C THR A 477 -35.18 1.36 13.05
N VAL A 478 -36.28 0.71 13.45
CA VAL A 478 -36.90 -0.41 12.72
C VAL A 478 -37.42 0.10 11.39
N ALA A 479 -36.88 -0.40 10.28
CA ALA A 479 -37.19 0.08 8.94
C ALA A 479 -38.33 -0.71 8.27
N HIS A 480 -38.22 -2.03 8.27
CA HIS A 480 -39.15 -2.94 7.61
C HIS A 480 -39.19 -4.27 8.36
N LEU A 481 -40.39 -4.85 8.48
CA LEU A 481 -40.64 -6.12 9.19
C LEU A 481 -40.64 -7.26 8.15
N LEU A 482 -39.78 -8.25 8.32
CA LEU A 482 -39.74 -9.40 7.40
C LEU A 482 -40.79 -10.46 7.77
N ASP A 483 -41.17 -10.51 9.05
CA ASP A 483 -42.27 -11.33 9.56
C ASP A 483 -43.26 -10.42 10.31
N GLU A 484 -44.23 -9.85 9.59
CA GLU A 484 -45.19 -8.91 10.16
C GLU A 484 -46.01 -9.52 11.29
N THR A 485 -46.38 -10.80 11.18
CA THR A 485 -47.19 -11.48 12.20
C THR A 485 -46.41 -11.66 13.49
N ALA A 486 -45.17 -12.15 13.43
CA ALA A 486 -44.32 -12.28 14.61
C ALA A 486 -44.03 -10.93 15.26
N MET A 487 -43.78 -9.89 14.46
CA MET A 487 -43.51 -8.54 14.96
C MET A 487 -44.76 -7.91 15.59
N GLN A 488 -45.94 -8.14 15.03
CA GLN A 488 -47.20 -7.70 15.63
C GLN A 488 -47.44 -8.35 16.99
N VAL A 489 -47.20 -9.67 17.12
CA VAL A 489 -47.31 -10.41 18.40
C VAL A 489 -46.30 -9.88 19.42
N ALA A 490 -45.08 -9.58 19.00
CA ALA A 490 -44.05 -8.99 19.86
C ALA A 490 -44.28 -7.51 20.17
N GLY A 491 -45.28 -6.87 19.55
CA GLY A 491 -45.55 -5.45 19.68
C GLY A 491 -44.43 -4.57 19.12
N VAL A 492 -43.81 -4.95 18.00
CA VAL A 492 -42.78 -4.17 17.29
C VAL A 492 -43.38 -3.60 16.01
N LYS A 493 -43.11 -2.33 15.73
CA LYS A 493 -43.63 -1.63 14.55
C LYS A 493 -42.51 -0.86 13.84
N SER A 494 -42.61 -0.71 12.52
CA SER A 494 -41.72 0.16 11.75
C SER A 494 -41.70 1.57 12.35
N GLY A 495 -40.54 2.21 12.45
CA GLY A 495 -40.38 3.51 13.11
C GLY A 495 -40.11 3.43 14.62
N ASP A 496 -40.20 2.26 15.25
CA ASP A 496 -39.73 2.11 16.64
C ASP A 496 -38.19 2.25 16.69
N VAL A 497 -37.69 2.98 17.70
CA VAL A 497 -36.25 3.22 17.92
C VAL A 497 -35.69 2.18 18.88
N ILE A 498 -34.53 1.59 18.57
CA ILE A 498 -33.82 0.65 19.44
C ILE A 498 -32.85 1.41 20.34
N VAL A 499 -33.15 1.43 21.63
CA VAL A 499 -32.39 2.18 22.65
C VAL A 499 -31.35 1.29 23.35
N ALA A 500 -31.66 0.01 23.55
CA ALA A 500 -30.72 -0.95 24.14
C ALA A 500 -30.89 -2.34 23.51
N ILE A 501 -29.78 -3.08 23.45
CA ILE A 501 -29.67 -4.44 22.91
C ILE A 501 -29.02 -5.32 23.97
N ASP A 502 -29.70 -6.38 24.38
CA ASP A 502 -29.24 -7.37 25.35
C ASP A 502 -28.76 -6.75 26.69
N GLY A 503 -29.44 -5.67 27.11
CA GLY A 503 -29.16 -4.97 28.37
C GLY A 503 -28.13 -3.85 28.27
N GLU A 504 -27.50 -3.65 27.11
CA GLU A 504 -26.50 -2.61 26.87
C GLU A 504 -27.05 -1.51 25.95
N PRO A 505 -26.64 -0.22 26.12
CA PRO A 505 -27.01 0.84 25.19
C PRO A 505 -26.61 0.50 23.76
N THR A 506 -27.45 0.86 22.79
CA THR A 506 -27.21 0.60 21.36
C THR A 506 -25.82 1.11 20.93
N GLU A 507 -25.41 2.27 21.42
CA GLU A 507 -24.14 2.91 21.09
C GLU A 507 -22.94 2.04 21.47
N LYS A 508 -23.02 1.29 22.58
CA LYS A 508 -21.96 0.38 23.02
C LYS A 508 -21.82 -0.80 22.05
N ARG A 509 -22.94 -1.35 21.58
CA ARG A 509 -22.95 -2.43 20.58
C ARG A 509 -22.40 -1.94 19.24
N ILE A 510 -22.80 -0.74 18.81
CA ILE A 510 -22.29 -0.11 17.58
C ILE A 510 -20.79 0.14 17.68
N ALA A 511 -20.29 0.69 18.80
CA ALA A 511 -18.86 0.95 19.00
C ALA A 511 -18.02 -0.34 18.99
N TYR A 512 -18.52 -1.40 19.64
CA TYR A 512 -17.89 -2.72 19.61
C TYR A 512 -17.75 -3.25 18.18
N LEU A 513 -18.84 -3.23 17.40
CA LEU A 513 -18.83 -3.71 16.02
C LEU A 513 -17.95 -2.85 15.12
N ALA A 514 -18.02 -1.52 15.25
CA ALA A 514 -17.25 -0.58 14.44
C ALA A 514 -15.73 -0.78 14.54
N GLY A 515 -15.23 -1.35 15.65
CA GLY A 515 -13.81 -1.71 15.79
C GLY A 515 -13.29 -2.72 14.76
N PHE A 516 -14.19 -3.44 14.10
CA PHE A 516 -13.86 -4.46 13.09
C PHE A 516 -14.11 -4.02 11.64
N TYR A 517 -14.54 -2.77 11.41
CA TYR A 517 -14.86 -2.26 10.07
C TYR A 517 -13.96 -1.06 9.76
N ALA A 518 -13.36 -1.06 8.57
CA ALA A 518 -12.73 0.15 8.06
C ALA A 518 -13.82 1.09 7.55
N LEU A 519 -13.90 2.28 8.12
CA LEU A 519 -14.96 3.25 7.82
C LEU A 519 -14.32 4.53 7.31
N SER A 520 -14.62 4.91 6.05
CA SER A 520 -14.11 6.16 5.46
C SER A 520 -14.65 7.39 6.19
N THR A 521 -15.90 7.32 6.63
CA THR A 521 -16.65 8.41 7.27
C THR A 521 -17.55 7.88 8.39
N PRO A 522 -18.02 8.73 9.31
CA PRO A 522 -18.98 8.30 10.34
C PRO A 522 -20.27 7.70 9.75
N GLN A 523 -20.79 8.26 8.64
CA GLN A 523 -21.99 7.75 7.99
C GLN A 523 -21.81 6.38 7.33
N ALA A 524 -20.58 5.94 7.03
CA ALA A 524 -20.31 4.58 6.55
C ALA A 524 -20.81 3.51 7.55
N ALA A 525 -20.76 3.80 8.85
CA ALA A 525 -21.30 2.92 9.89
C ALA A 525 -22.80 2.65 9.71
N TYR A 526 -23.57 3.62 9.20
CA TYR A 526 -25.00 3.48 8.98
C TYR A 526 -25.33 2.42 7.93
N ARG A 527 -24.39 2.17 7.00
CA ARG A 527 -24.47 1.10 6.01
C ARG A 527 -23.93 -0.24 6.54
N ASP A 528 -22.78 -0.22 7.20
CA ASP A 528 -22.02 -1.46 7.46
C ASP A 528 -22.18 -2.02 8.87
N VAL A 529 -22.43 -1.16 9.86
CA VAL A 529 -22.44 -1.55 11.27
C VAL A 529 -23.88 -1.60 11.81
N TYR A 530 -24.69 -0.60 11.50
CA TYR A 530 -26.04 -0.47 12.05
C TYR A 530 -26.99 -1.60 11.60
N PRO A 531 -27.01 -2.02 10.31
CA PRO A 531 -27.93 -3.07 9.87
C PRO A 531 -27.63 -4.44 10.49
N VAL A 532 -26.42 -4.62 11.02
CA VAL A 532 -25.97 -5.87 11.61
C VAL A 532 -25.97 -5.84 13.14
N ALA A 533 -26.43 -4.77 13.78
CA ALA A 533 -26.32 -4.58 15.24
C ALA A 533 -26.96 -5.71 16.07
N LEU A 534 -28.03 -6.32 15.55
CA LEU A 534 -28.83 -7.35 16.24
C LEU A 534 -28.35 -8.79 15.99
N ARG A 535 -27.26 -8.98 15.23
CA ARG A 535 -26.76 -10.31 14.91
C ARG A 535 -26.35 -11.09 16.17
N GLY A 536 -26.51 -12.41 16.12
CA GLY A 536 -26.19 -13.37 17.17
C GLY A 536 -26.44 -14.81 16.73
N ALA A 537 -26.27 -15.76 17.64
CA ALA A 537 -26.45 -17.18 17.34
C ALA A 537 -27.93 -17.51 17.01
N LYS A 538 -28.12 -18.52 16.15
CA LYS A 538 -29.45 -18.99 15.72
C LYS A 538 -30.34 -19.33 16.92
N ASP A 539 -31.61 -18.95 16.84
CA ASP A 539 -32.66 -19.27 17.82
C ASP A 539 -32.41 -18.70 19.24
N THR A 540 -31.39 -17.86 19.42
CA THR A 540 -31.20 -17.08 20.65
C THR A 540 -32.14 -15.88 20.69
N LYS A 541 -32.45 -15.40 21.90
CA LYS A 541 -33.28 -14.22 22.10
C LYS A 541 -32.42 -12.94 22.06
N ALA A 542 -32.89 -11.95 21.32
CA ALA A 542 -32.45 -10.57 21.41
C ALA A 542 -33.42 -9.80 22.31
N ARG A 543 -32.95 -9.26 23.43
CA ARG A 543 -33.74 -8.45 24.36
C ARG A 543 -33.56 -6.98 24.02
N LEU A 544 -34.59 -6.36 23.44
CA LEU A 544 -34.51 -4.99 22.94
C LEU A 544 -35.31 -4.04 23.83
N LEU A 545 -34.70 -2.94 24.26
CA LEU A 545 -35.45 -1.78 24.74
C LEU A 545 -35.80 -0.91 23.54
N ILE A 546 -37.09 -0.81 23.24
CA ILE A 546 -37.59 0.00 22.13
C ILE A 546 -38.33 1.23 22.66
N GLU A 547 -38.20 2.34 21.94
CA GLU A 547 -38.94 3.59 22.13
C GLU A 547 -39.86 3.78 20.91
N ALA A 548 -41.17 3.75 21.15
CA ALA A 548 -42.15 4.02 20.11
C ALA A 548 -42.17 5.51 19.74
N VAL A 549 -42.80 5.85 18.62
CA VAL A 549 -42.79 7.23 18.13
C VAL A 549 -43.52 8.22 19.05
N ASP A 550 -44.43 7.72 19.89
CA ASP A 550 -45.09 8.48 20.96
C ASP A 550 -44.24 8.65 22.24
N GLY A 551 -42.99 8.15 22.22
CA GLY A 551 -42.04 8.19 23.33
C GLY A 551 -42.19 7.06 24.34
N GLN A 552 -43.17 6.17 24.20
CA GLN A 552 -43.34 5.06 25.13
C GLN A 552 -42.23 4.02 24.97
N ARG A 553 -41.61 3.63 26.08
CA ARG A 553 -40.57 2.62 26.12
C ARG A 553 -41.09 1.27 26.57
N ARG A 554 -40.69 0.20 25.86
CA ARG A 554 -41.02 -1.18 26.26
C ARG A 554 -39.86 -2.12 25.94
N VAL A 555 -39.78 -3.20 26.69
CA VAL A 555 -38.84 -4.29 26.42
C VAL A 555 -39.54 -5.36 25.60
N VAL A 556 -38.90 -5.82 24.53
CA VAL A 556 -39.36 -6.92 23.69
C VAL A 556 -38.28 -7.99 23.59
N GLU A 557 -38.68 -9.25 23.47
CA GLU A 557 -37.78 -10.36 23.19
C GLU A 557 -38.09 -10.92 21.81
N LEU A 558 -37.09 -10.94 20.93
CA LEU A 558 -37.23 -11.45 19.56
C LEU A 558 -36.25 -12.59 19.32
N LEU A 559 -36.68 -13.65 18.64
CA LEU A 559 -35.79 -14.74 18.25
C LEU A 559 -34.95 -14.35 17.03
N ARG A 560 -33.67 -14.75 17.04
CA ARG A 560 -32.77 -14.62 15.89
C ARG A 560 -32.98 -15.78 14.91
N THR A 561 -33.90 -15.59 13.96
CA THR A 561 -34.32 -16.64 13.01
C THR A 561 -33.98 -16.32 11.56
N ALA A 562 -33.80 -15.05 11.19
CA ALA A 562 -33.46 -14.63 9.84
C ALA A 562 -31.94 -14.54 9.66
N SER A 563 -31.43 -14.84 8.46
CA SER A 563 -30.03 -14.57 8.14
C SER A 563 -29.73 -13.07 8.28
N TRP A 564 -28.60 -12.74 8.91
CA TRP A 564 -28.19 -11.34 9.04
C TRP A 564 -28.08 -10.64 7.67
N ARG A 565 -27.69 -11.38 6.62
CA ARG A 565 -27.55 -10.86 5.25
C ARG A 565 -28.90 -10.42 4.67
N THR A 566 -29.96 -11.15 4.99
CA THR A 566 -31.32 -10.82 4.55
C THR A 566 -31.83 -9.56 5.23
N VAL A 567 -31.61 -9.41 6.54
CA VAL A 567 -32.07 -8.22 7.28
C VAL A 567 -31.23 -6.96 7.01
N ALA A 568 -29.97 -7.15 6.61
CA ALA A 568 -29.06 -6.04 6.26
C ALA A 568 -29.25 -5.56 4.80
N ALA A 569 -30.03 -6.27 3.99
CA ALA A 569 -30.32 -5.85 2.63
C ALA A 569 -31.11 -4.54 2.59
N VAL A 570 -30.88 -3.71 1.56
CA VAL A 570 -31.63 -2.48 1.35
C VAL A 570 -33.12 -2.81 1.21
N PRO A 571 -34.01 -2.21 2.01
CA PRO A 571 -35.44 -2.48 1.92
C PRO A 571 -36.00 -2.20 0.52
N PRO A 572 -36.97 -2.99 0.04
CA PRO A 572 -37.56 -2.79 -1.27
C PRO A 572 -38.28 -1.43 -1.33
N ARG A 573 -38.06 -0.70 -2.43
CA ARG A 573 -38.79 0.55 -2.71
C ARG A 573 -40.10 0.24 -3.44
N LYS A 574 -41.18 0.92 -3.04
CA LYS A 574 -42.50 0.87 -3.71
C LYS A 574 -42.56 1.73 -4.98
N THR A 575 -41.58 2.62 -5.19
CA THR A 575 -41.51 3.44 -6.40
C THR A 575 -41.27 2.59 -7.65
N PRO A 576 -41.71 3.05 -8.83
CA PRO A 576 -41.37 2.46 -10.14
C PRO A 576 -39.86 2.41 -10.39
N ILE A 577 -39.39 1.61 -11.36
CA ILE A 577 -37.97 1.67 -11.79
C ILE A 577 -37.72 2.95 -12.59
N TYR A 578 -38.58 3.25 -13.56
CA TYR A 578 -38.60 4.54 -14.25
C TYR A 578 -40.01 4.85 -14.74
N GLN A 579 -40.46 6.10 -14.61
CA GLN A 579 -41.70 6.61 -15.20
C GLN A 579 -41.80 8.13 -15.03
N VAL A 580 -42.80 8.74 -15.66
CA VAL A 580 -43.28 10.07 -15.27
C VAL A 580 -44.23 9.91 -14.07
N LEU A 581 -43.93 10.57 -12.96
CA LEU A 581 -44.74 10.56 -11.75
C LEU A 581 -46.02 11.39 -11.93
N ALA A 582 -47.00 11.21 -11.03
CA ALA A 582 -48.28 11.90 -11.09
C ALA A 582 -48.17 13.45 -11.02
N ASN A 583 -47.07 13.97 -10.50
CA ASN A 583 -46.75 15.40 -10.48
C ASN A 583 -46.13 15.93 -11.80
N GLY A 584 -45.92 15.06 -12.80
CA GLY A 584 -45.36 15.40 -14.10
C GLY A 584 -43.82 15.35 -14.18
N TYR A 585 -43.12 15.03 -13.09
CA TYR A 585 -41.66 14.88 -13.10
C TYR A 585 -41.24 13.47 -13.51
N GLY A 586 -40.13 13.38 -14.26
CA GLY A 586 -39.49 12.10 -14.55
C GLY A 586 -38.85 11.53 -13.29
N TYR A 587 -38.87 10.21 -13.16
CA TYR A 587 -38.21 9.48 -12.09
C TYR A 587 -37.46 8.27 -12.66
N ILE A 588 -36.23 8.06 -12.22
CA ILE A 588 -35.41 6.89 -12.56
C ILE A 588 -34.67 6.39 -11.31
N ASP A 589 -34.88 5.14 -10.94
CA ASP A 589 -34.15 4.44 -9.87
C ASP A 589 -32.90 3.77 -10.41
N LEU A 590 -31.74 4.38 -10.15
CA LEU A 590 -30.47 3.94 -10.72
C LEU A 590 -29.95 2.65 -10.09
N ALA A 591 -30.40 2.29 -8.89
CA ALA A 591 -30.03 1.03 -8.24
C ALA A 591 -30.82 -0.18 -8.78
N ARG A 592 -32.06 0.04 -9.23
CA ARG A 592 -32.90 -1.04 -9.79
C ARG A 592 -32.81 -1.13 -11.31
N LEU A 593 -32.57 -0.01 -12.01
CA LEU A 593 -32.52 0.08 -13.47
C LEU A 593 -31.44 -0.85 -14.09
N PRO A 594 -31.84 -1.84 -14.91
CA PRO A 594 -30.89 -2.63 -15.68
C PRO A 594 -30.14 -1.74 -16.70
N ARG A 595 -28.83 -1.95 -16.87
CA ARG A 595 -28.01 -1.19 -17.84
C ARG A 595 -28.61 -1.17 -19.25
N ALA A 596 -29.12 -2.31 -19.72
CA ALA A 596 -29.68 -2.47 -21.06
C ALA A 596 -30.92 -1.59 -21.32
N ASP A 597 -31.63 -1.17 -20.26
CA ASP A 597 -32.82 -0.32 -20.38
C ASP A 597 -32.51 1.16 -20.13
N ALA A 598 -31.24 1.53 -19.90
CA ALA A 598 -30.87 2.90 -19.55
C ALA A 598 -31.30 3.93 -20.62
N GLN A 599 -31.15 3.60 -21.90
CA GLN A 599 -31.59 4.47 -22.99
C GLN A 599 -33.11 4.62 -23.04
N LYS A 600 -33.85 3.51 -22.89
CA LYS A 600 -35.32 3.52 -22.86
C LYS A 600 -35.86 4.33 -21.68
N ALA A 601 -35.23 4.19 -20.52
CA ALA A 601 -35.59 4.96 -19.33
C ALA A 601 -35.42 6.46 -19.56
N MET A 602 -34.33 6.87 -20.21
CA MET A 602 -34.12 8.27 -20.60
C MET A 602 -35.15 8.77 -21.61
N ASP A 603 -35.50 7.96 -22.61
CA ASP A 603 -36.53 8.32 -23.60
C ASP A 603 -37.91 8.52 -22.96
N ALA A 604 -38.27 7.67 -22.00
CA ALA A 604 -39.56 7.72 -21.30
C ALA A 604 -39.78 9.01 -20.48
N VAL A 605 -38.70 9.68 -20.06
CA VAL A 605 -38.76 10.89 -19.21
C VAL A 605 -38.21 12.15 -19.88
N LEU A 606 -37.75 12.04 -21.14
CA LEU A 606 -36.97 13.06 -21.84
C LEU A 606 -37.63 14.44 -21.87
N ASN A 607 -38.96 14.48 -21.98
CA ASN A 607 -39.74 15.71 -22.16
C ASN A 607 -40.31 16.27 -20.84
N THR A 608 -39.94 15.69 -19.70
CA THR A 608 -40.39 16.19 -18.39
C THR A 608 -39.63 17.47 -18.01
N PRO A 609 -40.26 18.42 -17.28
CA PRO A 609 -39.59 19.67 -16.89
C PRO A 609 -38.53 19.47 -15.79
N GLY A 610 -38.64 18.40 -15.01
CA GLY A 610 -37.67 17.98 -14.01
C GLY A 610 -37.57 16.46 -13.92
N LEU A 611 -36.36 15.97 -13.64
CA LEU A 611 -36.01 14.56 -13.57
C LEU A 611 -35.31 14.26 -12.24
N ILE A 612 -35.85 13.29 -11.51
CA ILE A 612 -35.34 12.78 -10.25
C ILE A 612 -34.65 11.45 -10.50
N PHE A 613 -33.36 11.37 -10.20
CA PHE A 613 -32.62 10.12 -10.14
C PHE A 613 -32.53 9.64 -8.69
N ASP A 614 -32.88 8.39 -8.40
CA ASP A 614 -32.70 7.80 -7.08
C ASP A 614 -31.42 6.95 -7.05
N MET A 615 -30.40 7.44 -6.34
CA MET A 615 -29.09 6.81 -6.13
C MET A 615 -28.96 6.29 -4.68
N ARG A 616 -30.07 6.12 -3.94
CA ARG A 616 -30.05 5.55 -2.58
C ARG A 616 -29.87 4.03 -2.60
N GLY A 617 -28.78 3.57 -3.21
CA GLY A 617 -28.43 2.16 -3.40
C GLY A 617 -27.34 2.00 -4.47
N TYR A 618 -26.89 0.76 -4.68
CA TYR A 618 -25.78 0.49 -5.60
C TYR A 618 -26.26 0.37 -7.06
N PRO A 619 -25.73 1.16 -8.00
CA PRO A 619 -26.18 1.16 -9.39
C PRO A 619 -25.71 -0.06 -10.19
N LYS A 620 -26.31 -0.26 -11.37
CA LYS A 620 -25.96 -1.33 -12.32
C LYS A 620 -25.18 -0.79 -13.52
N SER A 621 -24.15 0.04 -13.28
CA SER A 621 -23.30 0.64 -14.31
C SER A 621 -24.05 1.47 -15.37
N THR A 622 -25.14 2.14 -14.99
CA THR A 622 -26.00 2.93 -15.90
C THR A 622 -25.43 4.33 -16.24
N ALA A 623 -24.48 4.82 -15.45
CA ALA A 623 -23.90 6.16 -15.61
C ALA A 623 -23.30 6.42 -16.99
N TRP A 624 -22.61 5.43 -17.57
CA TRP A 624 -21.98 5.54 -18.90
C TRP A 624 -22.99 5.67 -20.04
N GLU A 625 -24.23 5.23 -19.85
CA GLU A 625 -25.31 5.34 -20.84
C GLU A 625 -26.12 6.63 -20.64
N ILE A 626 -26.32 7.04 -19.38
CA ILE A 626 -27.18 8.16 -19.00
C ILE A 626 -26.43 9.50 -19.01
N GLY A 627 -25.23 9.55 -18.43
CA GLY A 627 -24.42 10.76 -18.30
C GLY A 627 -24.25 11.56 -19.59
N PRO A 628 -23.93 10.92 -20.74
CA PRO A 628 -23.81 11.62 -22.02
C PRO A 628 -25.11 12.28 -22.49
N ARG A 629 -26.27 11.77 -22.07
CA ARG A 629 -27.59 12.34 -22.40
C ARG A 629 -28.00 13.48 -21.48
N LEU A 630 -27.19 13.83 -20.49
CA LEU A 630 -27.42 14.98 -19.62
C LEU A 630 -26.64 16.24 -20.05
N SER A 631 -25.71 16.11 -21.02
CA SER A 631 -24.88 17.21 -21.50
C SER A 631 -24.97 17.41 -23.01
N VAL A 632 -24.77 18.66 -23.45
CA VAL A 632 -24.49 18.97 -24.86
C VAL A 632 -23.00 18.89 -25.19
N LYS A 633 -22.14 18.94 -24.16
CA LYS A 633 -20.70 18.79 -24.31
C LYS A 633 -20.38 17.34 -24.70
N LYS A 634 -19.29 17.15 -25.44
CA LYS A 634 -18.77 15.84 -25.83
C LYS A 634 -17.29 15.78 -25.50
N ASN A 635 -16.78 14.58 -25.18
CA ASN A 635 -15.36 14.33 -24.89
C ASN A 635 -14.80 15.32 -23.85
N PHE A 636 -15.43 15.35 -22.66
CA PHE A 636 -14.97 16.16 -21.55
C PHE A 636 -14.74 15.28 -20.32
N PRO A 637 -13.76 15.63 -19.48
CA PRO A 637 -13.39 14.78 -18.36
C PRO A 637 -14.42 14.87 -17.22
N VAL A 638 -14.63 13.75 -16.54
CA VAL A 638 -15.65 13.57 -15.48
C VAL A 638 -15.03 13.41 -14.10
N THR A 639 -13.80 12.92 -14.00
CA THR A 639 -13.08 12.69 -12.74
C THR A 639 -11.58 12.57 -12.99
N GLN A 640 -10.78 12.86 -11.97
CA GLN A 640 -9.35 12.59 -11.95
C GLN A 640 -9.07 11.32 -11.16
N ILE A 641 -8.26 10.43 -11.73
CA ILE A 641 -7.88 9.16 -11.11
C ILE A 641 -6.36 9.10 -10.98
N ARG A 642 -5.87 8.68 -9.81
CA ARG A 642 -4.44 8.49 -9.53
C ARG A 642 -4.20 7.09 -8.99
N VAL A 643 -3.32 6.34 -9.62
CA VAL A 643 -2.94 4.99 -9.20
C VAL A 643 -1.51 5.02 -8.66
N PRO A 644 -1.21 4.35 -7.52
CA PRO A 644 0.16 4.21 -7.04
C PRO A 644 1.08 3.61 -8.10
N PHE A 645 2.16 4.33 -8.42
CA PHE A 645 3.21 3.83 -9.29
C PHE A 645 4.50 3.71 -8.47
N ARG A 646 5.11 2.53 -8.43
CA ARG A 646 6.34 2.28 -7.65
C ARG A 646 7.42 1.69 -8.52
N ALA A 647 8.62 2.25 -8.45
CA ALA A 647 9.79 1.79 -9.16
C ALA A 647 10.90 1.44 -8.17
N ALA A 648 11.65 0.37 -8.43
CA ALA A 648 12.77 -0.04 -7.58
C ALA A 648 13.89 1.02 -7.47
N THR A 649 13.87 2.04 -8.34
CA THR A 649 14.82 3.15 -8.34
C THR A 649 14.40 4.33 -7.48
N ASP A 650 13.15 4.35 -7.01
CA ASP A 650 12.58 5.46 -6.22
C ASP A 650 11.32 4.99 -5.47
N PHE A 651 11.49 4.03 -4.55
CA PHE A 651 10.39 3.48 -3.75
C PHE A 651 10.31 4.04 -2.33
N ASP A 652 11.33 4.80 -1.90
CA ASP A 652 11.36 5.47 -0.58
C ASP A 652 10.36 6.63 -0.49
N SER A 653 9.84 7.10 -1.63
CA SER A 653 8.84 8.14 -1.68
C SER A 653 7.47 7.60 -1.24
N VAL A 654 7.03 7.98 -0.05
CA VAL A 654 5.98 7.24 0.66
C VAL A 654 4.53 7.62 0.24
N ASP A 655 4.30 8.78 -0.39
CA ASP A 655 2.93 9.32 -0.54
C ASP A 655 2.57 9.94 -1.90
N LEU A 656 1.37 9.61 -2.40
CA LEU A 656 0.78 10.20 -3.60
C LEU A 656 0.39 11.67 -3.43
N SER A 657 0.24 12.15 -2.19
CA SER A 657 0.02 13.57 -1.89
C SER A 657 1.12 14.47 -2.45
N SER A 658 2.34 13.94 -2.63
CA SER A 658 3.48 14.65 -3.22
C SER A 658 3.39 14.84 -4.74
N GLY A 659 2.46 14.16 -5.43
CA GLY A 659 2.27 14.22 -6.89
C GLY A 659 3.38 13.58 -7.74
N LYS A 660 4.50 13.17 -7.14
CA LYS A 660 5.70 12.72 -7.86
C LYS A 660 5.68 11.24 -8.29
N TYR A 661 4.74 10.44 -7.78
CA TYR A 661 4.80 8.96 -7.88
C TYR A 661 3.42 8.30 -8.04
N ALA A 662 2.60 8.90 -8.90
CA ALA A 662 1.30 8.38 -9.28
C ALA A 662 1.16 8.36 -10.80
N TYR A 663 0.59 7.30 -11.35
CA TYR A 663 0.03 7.36 -12.69
C TYR A 663 -1.32 8.07 -12.59
N SER A 664 -1.40 9.29 -13.13
CA SER A 664 -2.61 10.13 -13.06
C SER A 664 -3.23 10.27 -14.44
N PHE A 665 -4.55 10.15 -14.53
CA PHE A 665 -5.30 10.34 -15.77
C PHE A 665 -6.70 10.88 -15.48
N GLU A 666 -7.27 11.54 -16.48
CA GLU A 666 -8.66 11.97 -16.44
C GLU A 666 -9.51 10.93 -17.15
N GLN A 667 -10.64 10.57 -16.54
CA GLN A 667 -11.63 9.75 -17.24
C GLN A 667 -12.55 10.65 -18.05
N GLU A 668 -12.73 10.33 -19.32
CA GLU A 668 -13.60 11.07 -20.23
C GLU A 668 -15.05 10.56 -20.19
N MET A 669 -16.00 11.48 -20.37
CA MET A 669 -17.40 11.14 -20.63
C MET A 669 -17.50 10.37 -21.95
N PRO A 670 -18.12 9.17 -21.99
CA PRO A 670 -18.30 8.43 -23.24
C PRO A 670 -19.23 9.16 -24.20
N VAL A 671 -19.14 8.80 -25.49
CA VAL A 671 -20.06 9.32 -26.52
C VAL A 671 -21.17 8.31 -26.75
N VAL A 672 -22.41 8.73 -26.52
CA VAL A 672 -23.61 7.93 -26.80
C VAL A 672 -24.57 8.75 -27.68
N THR A 673 -25.29 8.06 -28.57
CA THR A 673 -26.32 8.66 -29.44
C THR A 673 -27.63 8.82 -28.68
N GLY A 674 -28.31 9.94 -28.86
CA GLY A 674 -29.63 10.17 -28.29
C GLY A 674 -29.89 11.66 -28.05
N ALA A 675 -31.15 12.01 -27.77
CA ALA A 675 -31.50 13.36 -27.42
C ALA A 675 -31.03 13.69 -25.99
N THR A 676 -30.46 14.90 -25.83
CA THR A 676 -30.03 15.43 -24.54
C THR A 676 -31.23 15.93 -23.72
N TYR A 677 -31.34 15.50 -22.46
CA TYR A 677 -32.30 16.02 -21.51
C TYR A 677 -32.02 17.50 -21.18
N LYS A 678 -33.06 18.33 -21.13
CA LYS A 678 -32.93 19.80 -20.95
C LYS A 678 -33.55 20.33 -19.66
N GLY A 679 -34.31 19.51 -18.95
CA GLY A 679 -34.97 19.90 -17.71
C GLY A 679 -34.02 19.96 -16.51
N LYS A 680 -34.56 20.28 -15.34
CA LYS A 680 -33.79 20.30 -14.08
C LYS A 680 -33.54 18.88 -13.57
N VAL A 681 -32.33 18.64 -13.06
CA VAL A 681 -31.90 17.32 -12.58
C VAL A 681 -31.71 17.34 -11.07
N VAL A 682 -32.37 16.42 -10.39
CA VAL A 682 -32.21 16.14 -8.96
C VAL A 682 -31.69 14.72 -8.80
N MET A 683 -30.78 14.51 -7.86
CA MET A 683 -30.36 13.16 -7.47
C MET A 683 -30.55 12.95 -5.97
N LEU A 684 -31.28 11.89 -5.60
CA LEU A 684 -31.46 11.48 -4.22
C LEU A 684 -30.27 10.60 -3.81
N ILE A 685 -29.60 10.96 -2.72
CA ILE A 685 -28.40 10.28 -2.21
C ILE A 685 -28.53 9.97 -0.72
N ASN A 686 -27.79 8.96 -0.25
CA ASN A 686 -27.63 8.64 1.16
C ASN A 686 -26.38 7.76 1.40
N GLU A 687 -26.23 7.23 2.61
CA GLU A 687 -25.14 6.33 3.02
C GLU A 687 -25.09 4.99 2.25
N GLN A 688 -26.14 4.63 1.50
CA GLN A 688 -26.14 3.44 0.65
C GLN A 688 -25.40 3.68 -0.67
N ALA A 689 -25.16 4.95 -1.03
CA ALA A 689 -24.31 5.30 -2.15
C ALA A 689 -22.84 5.26 -1.72
N PHE A 690 -22.09 4.34 -2.31
CA PHE A 690 -20.63 4.22 -2.19
C PHE A 690 -20.04 3.72 -3.51
N SER A 691 -18.73 3.89 -3.72
CA SER A 691 -17.99 3.35 -4.86
C SER A 691 -18.61 3.74 -6.20
N GLN A 692 -19.10 2.79 -6.99
CA GLN A 692 -19.75 3.09 -8.28
C GLN A 692 -20.91 4.10 -8.16
N SER A 693 -21.61 4.14 -7.03
CA SER A 693 -22.67 5.11 -6.78
C SER A 693 -22.13 6.54 -6.76
N GLU A 694 -21.00 6.75 -6.07
CA GLU A 694 -20.33 8.05 -6.00
C GLU A 694 -19.71 8.41 -7.35
N HIS A 695 -19.17 7.41 -8.06
CA HIS A 695 -18.71 7.58 -9.44
C HIS A 695 -19.82 8.06 -10.37
N THR A 696 -21.04 7.55 -10.18
CA THR A 696 -22.22 8.01 -10.94
C THR A 696 -22.56 9.46 -10.59
N CYS A 697 -22.45 9.87 -9.33
CA CYS A 697 -22.60 11.27 -8.94
C CYS A 697 -21.58 12.17 -9.66
N LEU A 698 -20.31 11.77 -9.76
CA LEU A 698 -19.27 12.52 -10.48
C LEU A 698 -19.60 12.68 -11.98
N PHE A 699 -20.08 11.62 -12.62
CA PHE A 699 -20.56 11.68 -14.01
C PHE A 699 -21.65 12.74 -14.19
N PHE A 700 -22.61 12.79 -13.25
CA PHE A 700 -23.76 13.69 -13.36
C PHE A 700 -23.37 15.13 -12.99
N GLU A 701 -22.51 15.32 -11.98
CA GLU A 701 -21.92 16.62 -11.61
C GLU A 701 -21.15 17.24 -12.78
N ALA A 702 -20.38 16.44 -13.52
CA ALA A 702 -19.66 16.91 -14.70
C ALA A 702 -20.59 17.18 -15.90
N ALA A 703 -21.68 16.40 -16.05
CA ALA A 703 -22.57 16.49 -17.19
C ALA A 703 -23.54 17.68 -17.12
N THR A 704 -24.07 17.99 -15.94
CA THR A 704 -25.17 18.92 -15.75
C THR A 704 -25.18 19.57 -14.35
N ASP A 705 -25.96 20.64 -14.20
CA ASP A 705 -26.23 21.30 -12.91
C ASP A 705 -27.20 20.43 -12.07
N VAL A 706 -26.67 19.37 -11.47
CA VAL A 706 -27.42 18.40 -10.65
C VAL A 706 -27.55 18.88 -9.21
N THR A 707 -28.77 18.81 -8.65
CA THR A 707 -28.99 19.05 -7.22
C THR A 707 -29.07 17.72 -6.45
N PHE A 708 -28.02 17.38 -5.71
CA PHE A 708 -28.04 16.31 -4.70
C PHE A 708 -28.91 16.64 -3.48
N ILE A 709 -29.81 15.73 -3.10
CA ILE A 709 -30.73 15.87 -1.95
C ILE A 709 -30.72 14.57 -1.13
N GLY A 710 -30.66 14.68 0.20
CA GLY A 710 -30.64 13.52 1.11
C GLY A 710 -29.55 13.62 2.17
N SER A 711 -28.81 12.53 2.41
CA SER A 711 -27.68 12.49 3.35
C SER A 711 -26.35 12.25 2.62
N PRO A 712 -25.19 12.58 3.24
CA PRO A 712 -23.89 12.33 2.64
C PRO A 712 -23.67 10.86 2.24
N THR A 713 -22.96 10.65 1.14
CA THR A 713 -22.51 9.32 0.72
C THR A 713 -21.31 8.84 1.54
N VAL A 714 -20.84 7.61 1.32
CA VAL A 714 -19.82 6.96 2.16
C VAL A 714 -18.44 7.61 2.09
N GLY A 715 -18.02 8.12 0.93
CA GLY A 715 -16.67 8.62 0.69
C GLY A 715 -15.65 7.52 0.49
N ALA A 716 -15.99 6.51 -0.31
CA ALA A 716 -15.14 5.35 -0.62
C ALA A 716 -15.26 4.99 -2.10
N ASN A 717 -14.38 5.54 -2.94
CA ASN A 717 -14.34 5.28 -4.37
C ASN A 717 -12.91 5.01 -4.85
N GLY A 718 -12.80 4.23 -5.93
CA GLY A 718 -11.55 3.70 -6.47
C GLY A 718 -11.66 2.21 -6.78
N GLY A 719 -10.90 1.75 -7.78
CA GLY A 719 -10.84 0.34 -8.11
C GLY A 719 -10.28 -0.46 -6.94
N ILE A 720 -11.00 -1.48 -6.47
CA ILE A 720 -10.51 -2.36 -5.41
C ILE A 720 -9.38 -3.26 -5.92
N THR A 721 -8.53 -3.71 -5.02
CA THR A 721 -7.63 -4.85 -5.23
C THR A 721 -7.63 -5.69 -3.95
N ASN A 722 -6.94 -6.83 -3.95
CA ASN A 722 -6.87 -7.69 -2.78
C ASN A 722 -5.52 -8.38 -2.62
N LEU A 723 -5.18 -8.64 -1.36
CA LEU A 723 -4.08 -9.49 -0.93
C LEU A 723 -4.62 -10.67 -0.12
N VAL A 724 -3.82 -11.73 -0.01
CA VAL A 724 -4.11 -12.85 0.88
C VAL A 724 -3.15 -12.87 2.06
N LEU A 725 -3.64 -13.23 3.24
CA LEU A 725 -2.85 -13.38 4.46
C LEU A 725 -2.82 -14.86 4.89
N PRO A 726 -1.77 -15.31 5.59
CA PRO A 726 -1.73 -16.62 6.25
C PRO A 726 -3.01 -16.97 7.00
N GLY A 727 -3.47 -18.21 6.83
CA GLY A 727 -4.78 -18.68 7.29
C GLY A 727 -5.89 -18.54 6.25
N GLY A 728 -5.57 -18.19 5.00
CA GLY A 728 -6.52 -18.09 3.90
C GLY A 728 -7.42 -16.85 3.96
N ASN A 729 -6.97 -15.79 4.63
CA ASN A 729 -7.77 -14.58 4.85
C ASN A 729 -7.49 -13.56 3.73
N TYR A 730 -8.48 -13.30 2.88
CA TYR A 730 -8.38 -12.30 1.82
C TYR A 730 -8.83 -10.93 2.30
N VAL A 731 -7.95 -9.95 2.13
CA VAL A 731 -8.16 -8.55 2.49
C VAL A 731 -8.29 -7.73 1.22
N TYR A 732 -9.33 -6.91 1.15
CA TYR A 732 -9.60 -5.97 0.06
C TYR A 732 -9.25 -4.56 0.51
N PHE A 733 -8.82 -3.71 -0.43
CA PHE A 733 -8.55 -2.29 -0.19
C PHE A 733 -8.65 -1.49 -1.48
N THR A 734 -8.77 -0.15 -1.38
CA THR A 734 -8.78 0.72 -2.57
C THR A 734 -7.40 0.79 -3.22
N GLY A 735 -7.32 0.54 -4.53
CA GLY A 735 -6.10 0.63 -5.33
C GLY A 735 -5.90 1.94 -6.09
N GLY A 736 -6.91 2.82 -6.17
CA GLY A 736 -6.81 4.10 -6.90
C GLY A 736 -7.51 5.26 -6.19
N ASP A 737 -6.88 6.44 -6.20
CA ASP A 737 -7.44 7.70 -5.73
C ASP A 737 -8.38 8.31 -6.77
N VAL A 738 -9.65 8.47 -6.44
CA VAL A 738 -10.67 9.08 -7.31
C VAL A 738 -11.09 10.43 -6.73
N ARG A 739 -11.04 11.47 -7.56
CA ARG A 739 -11.33 12.85 -7.19
C ARG A 739 -12.41 13.45 -8.06
N HIS A 740 -13.05 14.52 -7.57
CA HIS A 740 -13.83 15.39 -8.45
C HIS A 740 -12.96 15.92 -9.59
N ILE A 741 -13.57 16.31 -10.71
CA ILE A 741 -12.81 16.81 -11.86
C ILE A 741 -12.02 18.09 -11.56
N ASP A 742 -12.47 18.88 -10.59
CA ASP A 742 -11.77 20.07 -10.07
C ASP A 742 -10.66 19.75 -9.04
N GLY A 743 -10.39 18.46 -8.80
CA GLY A 743 -9.37 17.98 -7.87
C GLY A 743 -9.81 17.87 -6.41
N ARG A 744 -11.05 18.25 -6.05
CA ARG A 744 -11.58 18.06 -4.69
C ARG A 744 -11.54 16.58 -4.29
N GLN A 745 -11.26 16.35 -3.01
CA GLN A 745 -11.19 15.02 -2.41
C GLN A 745 -12.58 14.40 -2.27
N LEU A 746 -12.71 13.13 -2.66
CA LEU A 746 -13.91 12.32 -2.42
C LEU A 746 -13.73 11.35 -1.24
N GLN A 747 -12.57 10.69 -1.14
CA GLN A 747 -12.28 9.74 -0.06
C GLN A 747 -12.40 10.41 1.32
N ARG A 748 -13.03 9.74 2.29
CA ARG A 748 -13.34 10.28 3.63
C ARG A 748 -14.21 11.54 3.67
N VAL A 749 -14.83 11.92 2.55
CA VAL A 749 -15.78 13.04 2.47
C VAL A 749 -17.12 12.56 1.96
N GLY A 750 -17.12 11.92 0.79
CA GLY A 750 -18.32 11.58 0.04
C GLY A 750 -18.95 12.80 -0.64
N ILE A 751 -19.93 12.55 -1.49
CA ILE A 751 -20.78 13.57 -2.10
C ILE A 751 -21.67 14.17 -1.01
N GLN A 752 -21.56 15.49 -0.84
CA GLN A 752 -22.39 16.23 0.11
C GLN A 752 -23.73 16.62 -0.55
N PRO A 753 -24.87 16.44 0.13
CA PRO A 753 -26.14 16.91 -0.38
C PRO A 753 -26.19 18.44 -0.36
N HIS A 754 -26.73 19.06 -1.41
CA HIS A 754 -27.04 20.49 -1.40
C HIS A 754 -28.21 20.79 -0.45
N ILE A 755 -29.15 19.85 -0.34
CA ILE A 755 -30.27 19.92 0.61
C ILE A 755 -30.23 18.67 1.48
N LYS A 756 -29.83 18.85 2.74
CA LYS A 756 -29.78 17.76 3.71
C LYS A 756 -31.19 17.36 4.15
N VAL A 757 -31.54 16.09 3.95
CA VAL A 757 -32.81 15.49 4.38
C VAL A 757 -32.54 14.06 4.82
N GLU A 758 -32.97 13.71 6.04
CA GLU A 758 -32.88 12.37 6.58
C GLU A 758 -34.29 11.86 6.88
N PRO A 759 -34.56 10.55 6.75
CA PRO A 759 -35.85 10.02 7.18
C PRO A 759 -36.02 10.14 8.70
N THR A 760 -37.27 10.31 9.13
CA THR A 760 -37.65 10.37 10.54
C THR A 760 -38.30 9.04 10.99
N PRO A 761 -38.26 8.71 12.30
CA PRO A 761 -39.01 7.58 12.84
C PRO A 761 -40.52 7.64 12.53
N GLN A 762 -41.10 8.84 12.59
CA GLN A 762 -42.50 9.07 12.21
C GLN A 762 -42.73 8.84 10.72
N GLY A 763 -41.86 9.38 9.84
CA GLY A 763 -41.94 9.15 8.41
C GLY A 763 -41.87 7.67 8.04
N ILE A 764 -41.04 6.88 8.75
CA ILE A 764 -41.01 5.41 8.59
C ILE A 764 -42.35 4.79 9.00
N ARG A 765 -42.90 5.18 10.16
CA ARG A 765 -44.18 4.67 10.66
C ARG A 765 -45.32 4.95 9.69
N GLU A 766 -45.28 6.10 9.01
CA GLU A 766 -46.29 6.54 8.04
C GLU A 766 -45.99 6.06 6.61
N GLU A 767 -44.94 5.27 6.40
CA GLU A 767 -44.46 4.83 5.08
C GLU A 767 -44.15 5.98 4.10
N ARG A 768 -43.78 7.16 4.61
CA ARG A 768 -43.41 8.32 3.79
C ARG A 768 -41.96 8.26 3.32
N ASP A 769 -41.75 8.71 2.09
CA ASP A 769 -40.41 8.91 1.52
C ASP A 769 -40.04 10.40 1.56
N GLU A 770 -39.64 10.86 2.74
CA GLU A 770 -39.37 12.27 3.02
C GLU A 770 -38.25 12.87 2.14
N VAL A 771 -37.32 12.04 1.65
CA VAL A 771 -36.23 12.46 0.75
C VAL A 771 -36.76 12.66 -0.67
N LEU A 772 -37.58 11.74 -1.18
CA LEU A 772 -38.24 11.92 -2.48
C LEU A 772 -39.20 13.11 -2.46
N GLU A 773 -40.01 13.25 -1.40
CA GLU A 773 -40.89 14.41 -1.21
C GLU A 773 -40.11 15.73 -1.21
N ALA A 774 -38.92 15.76 -0.60
CA ALA A 774 -38.06 16.93 -0.63
C ALA A 774 -37.55 17.24 -2.05
N GLY A 775 -37.20 16.23 -2.84
CA GLY A 775 -36.85 16.40 -4.24
C GLY A 775 -37.98 17.01 -5.07
N ILE A 776 -39.20 16.53 -4.87
CA ILE A 776 -40.41 17.07 -5.51
C ILE A 776 -40.65 18.52 -5.08
N ARG A 777 -40.59 18.82 -3.78
CA ARG A 777 -40.75 20.19 -3.26
C ARG A 777 -39.71 21.16 -3.82
N TYR A 778 -38.46 20.70 -3.96
CA TYR A 778 -37.40 21.51 -4.56
C TYR A 778 -37.71 21.86 -6.03
N LEU A 779 -38.09 20.86 -6.83
CA LEU A 779 -38.48 21.08 -8.23
C LEU A 779 -39.68 22.02 -8.34
N ASP A 780 -40.71 21.83 -7.52
CA ASP A 780 -41.88 22.72 -7.48
C ASP A 780 -41.47 24.17 -7.21
N SER A 781 -40.61 24.39 -6.22
CA SER A 781 -40.17 25.75 -5.85
C SER A 781 -39.32 26.41 -6.92
N THR A 782 -38.49 25.63 -7.62
CA THR A 782 -37.52 26.12 -8.60
C THR A 782 -38.19 26.38 -9.95
N LEU A 783 -39.06 25.48 -10.39
CA LEU A 783 -39.72 25.58 -11.68
C LEU A 783 -40.89 26.56 -11.68
N LYS A 784 -41.65 26.68 -10.56
CA LYS A 784 -42.73 27.69 -10.46
C LYS A 784 -42.21 29.13 -10.44
N LYS A 785 -41.05 29.40 -9.82
CA LYS A 785 -40.41 30.72 -9.83
C LYS A 785 -39.93 31.15 -11.23
N SER A 786 -39.56 30.19 -12.08
CA SER A 786 -39.16 30.43 -13.47
C SER A 786 -40.34 30.90 -14.34
N THR A 787 -41.57 30.46 -14.05
CA THR A 787 -42.77 30.85 -14.80
C THR A 787 -43.33 32.22 -14.40
N SER A 788 -43.03 32.70 -13.19
CA SER A 788 -43.49 34.01 -12.69
C SER A 788 -42.55 35.19 -13.00
N ALA A 789 -41.37 34.91 -13.59
CA ALA A 789 -40.34 35.89 -13.93
C ALA A 789 -40.16 36.08 -15.46
N ARG A 790 -41.10 35.57 -16.26
CA ARG A 790 -41.18 35.76 -17.71
C ARG A 790 -42.44 36.52 -18.11
#